data_AF-Q6WIQ8-F1
#
_entry.id   AF-Q6WIQ8-F1
#
_cell.length_a   1.000
_cell.length_b   1.000
_cell.length_c   1.000
_cell.angle_alpha   90.00
_cell.angle_beta   90.00
_cell.angle_gamma   90.00
#
_symmetry.space_group_name_H-M   'P 1'
#
loop_
_entity.id
_entity.type
_entity.pdbx_description
1 polymer ?
#
loop_
_entity_poly.entity_id
_entity_poly.type
_entity_poly.pdbx_seq_one_letter_code
_entity_poly.pdbx_strand_id
1 'polypeptide(L)'
;AAASTTFDSSVVHTWDQVPFFLFITFSVYTMLPLGMQTCVIISIISGISHIIVISITVVLCSGSNDAIAFQLIANAVIFLCGNLMGAYHKYHMQDASRDLYSYTVKCIRIKMKLELKKRQQESLLLSVLPVYISMGDELAIQDRLTETNDNRQPDNNFTALYVKRHQNVSILYADIVGFTRLASDCSPKELVVMLNELFGKFDQIAKENECMRIKILGDCYYCVSGLPVSLPNNAKNCVKMGLDICESIKQVREATGADINMRVGVHSGNVLCGVIGLRKWQFDVWSHDVSLANRMESAGLPGRVHITEATLKHMNGAYDVEEGHGELRDPYLKEMNIKTYLVIDPRAKNRRVQNIHLPKHRVNDGLKVRPSVRMTRYLESWGAARPFSHFDQSDASSAEVPVVNGKPKLDIPLKGMGRTVKTERNVSQKRNQEEELHDRMMNIIDGLSSAKPWFGKTDDFYGFLLFFTADGLEKEYRTFRIPCIRNYFLCASLIFLGIFLIQILVMPRNANLGISFGVVSILIIWVLLLCYADKCVRFFNESAPFSRFLCSLVEMIETRPSLRVPLVALTLGSLLIISIVNLPLDQTLQTCNASSLATESKCQSIPYYIYCCILGLIACSMFLRLCFELKILLLTAAFTAYNVIIFHTHSSIFRSNLPVTSQSTRP
;
A
#
# COMPACT_ATOMS: atom_id res chain seq x y z
N ALA A 1 33.76 43.95 -1.43
CA ALA A 1 33.56 45.37 -1.77
C ALA A 1 32.30 45.64 -2.62
N ALA A 2 31.29 44.76 -2.61
CA ALA A 2 30.05 44.91 -3.42
C ALA A 2 28.78 45.07 -2.56
N ALA A 3 28.92 45.46 -1.30
CA ALA A 3 27.81 45.65 -0.36
C ALA A 3 27.76 47.08 0.24
N SER A 4 28.51 48.03 -0.33
CA SER A 4 28.70 49.37 0.22
C SER A 4 28.36 50.51 -0.75
N THR A 5 27.42 50.29 -1.68
CA THR A 5 27.02 51.32 -2.66
C THR A 5 25.51 51.41 -2.87
N THR A 6 24.69 51.16 -1.83
CA THR A 6 23.22 51.32 -1.91
C THR A 6 22.67 52.46 -1.05
N PHE A 7 23.49 53.21 -0.32
CA PHE A 7 23.00 54.23 0.62
C PHE A 7 23.62 55.63 0.48
N ASP A 8 24.40 55.90 -0.57
CA ASP A 8 25.10 57.19 -0.72
C ASP A 8 24.62 58.06 -1.90
N SER A 9 23.38 57.85 -2.34
CA SER A 9 22.66 58.80 -3.21
C SER A 9 21.49 59.38 -2.44
N SER A 10 21.47 60.70 -2.25
CA SER A 10 20.44 61.48 -1.57
C SER A 10 19.05 61.48 -2.24
N VAL A 11 18.78 60.52 -3.12
CA VAL A 11 17.54 60.36 -3.89
C VAL A 11 17.06 58.92 -3.74
N VAL A 12 15.94 58.73 -3.05
CA VAL A 12 15.27 57.43 -2.93
C VAL A 12 14.46 57.18 -4.19
N HIS A 13 14.77 56.12 -4.94
CA HIS A 13 14.00 55.74 -6.12
C HIS A 13 12.90 54.73 -5.80
N THR A 14 11.77 54.81 -6.51
CA THR A 14 10.55 54.02 -6.26
C THR A 14 10.68 52.54 -6.62
N TRP A 15 11.76 52.14 -7.30
CA TRP A 15 11.96 50.78 -7.81
C TRP A 15 12.94 49.93 -7.01
N ASP A 16 13.86 50.50 -6.23
CA ASP A 16 15.03 49.77 -5.68
C ASP A 16 14.67 48.59 -4.75
N GLN A 17 13.54 48.64 -4.06
CA GLN A 17 13.14 47.63 -3.06
C GLN A 17 12.18 46.56 -3.62
N VAL A 18 11.63 46.74 -4.82
CA VAL A 18 10.60 45.84 -5.40
C VAL A 18 11.05 44.37 -5.49
N PRO A 19 12.30 44.02 -5.92
CA PRO A 19 12.76 42.64 -6.00
C PRO A 19 12.81 41.92 -4.66
N PHE A 20 13.18 42.64 -3.59
CA PHE A 20 13.27 42.09 -2.25
C PHE A 20 11.89 41.67 -1.72
N PHE A 21 10.88 42.53 -1.93
CA PHE A 21 9.50 42.22 -1.53
C PHE A 21 8.89 41.10 -2.38
N LEU A 22 9.21 41.02 -3.68
CA LEU A 22 8.83 39.87 -4.52
C LEU A 22 9.46 38.55 -4.04
N PHE A 23 10.72 38.58 -3.60
CA PHE A 23 11.38 37.41 -3.02
C PHE A 23 10.71 36.96 -1.71
N ILE A 24 10.31 37.90 -0.85
CA ILE A 24 9.53 37.61 0.37
C ILE A 24 8.20 36.95 0.00
N THR A 25 7.44 37.52 -0.94
CA THR A 25 6.18 36.94 -1.42
C THR A 25 6.39 35.50 -1.89
N PHE A 26 7.37 35.26 -2.76
CA PHE A 26 7.64 33.91 -3.26
C PHE A 26 8.05 32.93 -2.15
N SER A 27 8.89 33.36 -1.20
CA SER A 27 9.33 32.54 -0.07
C SER A 27 8.17 32.14 0.85
N VAL A 28 7.23 33.06 1.11
CA VAL A 28 6.02 32.78 1.91
C VAL A 28 5.12 31.73 1.24
N TYR A 29 5.01 31.76 -0.09
CA TYR A 29 4.19 30.79 -0.83
C TYR A 29 4.84 29.42 -0.99
N THR A 30 6.17 29.36 -1.20
CA THR A 30 6.89 28.13 -1.55
C THR A 30 7.54 27.42 -0.37
N MET A 31 8.19 28.15 0.54
CA MET A 31 9.06 27.57 1.58
C MET A 31 8.33 27.39 2.92
N LEU A 32 7.33 28.22 3.22
CA LEU A 32 6.65 28.17 4.51
C LEU A 32 5.45 27.21 4.53
N PRO A 33 5.32 26.35 5.56
CA PRO A 33 4.22 25.39 5.72
C PRO A 33 2.93 26.06 6.25
N LEU A 34 2.58 27.24 5.73
CA LEU A 34 1.38 27.99 6.13
C LEU A 34 0.17 27.62 5.26
N GLY A 35 -1.04 27.86 5.78
CA GLY A 35 -2.28 27.75 5.01
C GLY A 35 -2.37 28.78 3.88
N MET A 36 -3.22 28.51 2.87
CA MET A 36 -3.38 29.40 1.71
C MET A 36 -3.80 30.82 2.12
N GLN A 37 -4.79 30.92 3.01
CA GLN A 37 -5.32 32.20 3.49
C GLN A 37 -4.25 33.02 4.21
N THR A 38 -3.46 32.38 5.08
CA THR A 38 -2.38 33.03 5.83
C THR A 38 -1.29 33.58 4.90
N CYS A 39 -0.89 32.81 3.87
CA CYS A 39 0.08 33.27 2.89
C CYS A 39 -0.42 34.49 2.09
N VAL A 40 -1.68 34.48 1.68
CA VAL A 40 -2.29 35.62 0.96
C VAL A 40 -2.33 36.85 1.85
N ILE A 41 -2.74 36.71 3.12
CA ILE A 41 -2.78 37.83 4.08
C ILE A 41 -1.38 38.43 4.30
N ILE A 42 -0.37 37.59 4.59
CA ILE A 42 1.01 38.05 4.83
C ILE A 42 1.55 38.78 3.60
N SER A 43 1.31 38.23 2.41
CA SER A 43 1.86 38.80 1.17
C SER A 43 1.14 40.09 0.74
N ILE A 44 -0.17 40.21 0.99
CA ILE A 44 -0.91 41.46 0.80
C ILE A 44 -0.44 42.53 1.79
N ILE A 45 -0.30 42.20 3.07
CA ILE A 45 0.19 43.13 4.10
C ILE A 45 1.59 43.63 3.73
N SER A 46 2.48 42.73 3.30
CA SER A 46 3.83 43.09 2.88
C SER A 46 3.87 43.97 1.63
N GLY A 47 2.96 43.76 0.66
CA GLY A 47 2.88 44.59 -0.55
C GLY A 47 2.28 45.97 -0.25
N ILE A 48 1.24 46.03 0.57
CA ILE A 48 0.60 47.29 1.00
C ILE A 48 1.55 48.13 1.85
N SER A 49 2.29 47.52 2.78
CA SER A 49 3.24 48.26 3.62
C SER A 49 4.33 48.94 2.79
N HIS A 50 4.86 48.26 1.77
CA HIS A 50 5.81 48.85 0.82
C HIS A 50 5.20 50.02 0.04
N ILE A 51 3.98 49.88 -0.49
CA ILE A 51 3.29 50.97 -1.21
C ILE A 51 3.06 52.17 -0.29
N ILE A 52 2.63 51.96 0.96
CA ILE A 52 2.40 53.03 1.94
C ILE A 52 3.69 53.76 2.28
N VAL A 53 4.77 53.03 2.60
CA VAL A 53 6.07 53.64 2.95
C VAL A 53 6.60 54.49 1.80
N ILE A 54 6.60 53.95 0.56
CA ILE A 54 7.06 54.72 -0.60
C ILE A 54 6.14 55.91 -0.88
N SER A 55 4.82 55.75 -0.78
CA SER A 55 3.88 56.85 -0.98
C SER A 55 4.10 57.99 0.02
N ILE A 56 4.39 57.69 1.29
CA ILE A 56 4.68 58.69 2.33
C ILE A 56 6.02 59.38 2.05
N THR A 57 7.07 58.61 1.73
CA THR A 57 8.40 59.16 1.41
C THR A 57 8.37 60.07 0.18
N VAL A 58 7.63 59.68 -0.86
CA VAL A 58 7.45 60.50 -2.06
C VAL A 58 6.75 61.82 -1.73
N VAL A 59 5.64 61.78 -0.98
CA VAL A 59 4.88 62.99 -0.58
C VAL A 59 5.73 63.94 0.28
N LEU A 60 6.61 63.41 1.12
CA LEU A 60 7.51 64.19 1.98
C LEU A 60 8.70 64.80 1.22
N CYS A 61 9.24 64.10 0.22
CA CYS A 61 10.50 64.47 -0.44
C CYS A 61 10.32 65.13 -1.82
N SER A 62 9.16 64.99 -2.48
CA SER A 62 8.95 65.48 -3.83
C SER A 62 7.49 65.92 -4.03
N GLY A 63 7.29 67.14 -4.53
CA GLY A 63 5.95 67.61 -4.91
C GLY A 63 5.27 66.68 -5.93
N SER A 64 3.94 66.69 -5.92
CA SER A 64 3.07 65.81 -6.73
C SER A 64 3.38 65.88 -8.23
N ASN A 65 3.99 64.82 -8.79
CA ASN A 65 4.16 64.62 -10.22
C ASN A 65 3.36 63.39 -10.69
N ASP A 66 2.55 63.54 -11.74
CA ASP A 66 1.70 62.47 -12.30
C ASP A 66 2.49 61.21 -12.71
N ALA A 67 3.76 61.35 -13.13
CA ALA A 67 4.64 60.24 -13.49
C ALA A 67 4.93 59.28 -12.31
N ILE A 68 4.99 59.80 -11.08
CA ILE A 68 5.27 58.98 -9.89
C ILE A 68 4.04 58.16 -9.49
N ALA A 69 2.83 58.69 -9.74
CA ALA A 69 1.59 57.95 -9.53
C ALA A 69 1.50 56.72 -10.45
N PHE A 70 1.88 56.85 -11.73
CA PHE A 70 1.92 55.72 -12.66
C PHE A 70 2.95 54.64 -12.25
N GLN A 71 4.10 55.03 -11.68
CA GLN A 71 5.10 54.10 -11.14
C GLN A 71 4.61 53.33 -9.90
N LEU A 72 3.88 54.00 -8.99
CA LEU A 72 3.25 53.36 -7.82
C LEU A 72 2.18 52.34 -8.25
N ILE A 73 1.37 52.68 -9.25
CA ILE A 73 0.38 51.74 -9.82
C ILE A 73 1.10 50.54 -10.47
N ALA A 74 2.19 50.77 -11.21
CA ALA A 74 2.99 49.68 -11.78
C ALA A 74 3.57 48.74 -10.70
N ASN A 75 4.08 49.29 -9.59
CA ASN A 75 4.53 48.51 -8.43
C ASN A 75 3.39 47.68 -7.81
N ALA A 76 2.19 48.25 -7.70
CA ALA A 76 1.00 47.54 -7.22
C ALA A 76 0.62 46.38 -8.15
N VAL A 77 0.70 46.57 -9.47
CA VAL A 77 0.45 45.51 -10.47
C VAL A 77 1.51 44.40 -10.34
N ILE A 78 2.79 44.74 -10.13
CA ILE A 78 3.86 43.76 -9.91
C ILE A 78 3.58 42.87 -8.68
N PHE A 79 3.21 43.46 -7.55
CA PHE A 79 2.85 42.69 -6.35
C PHE A 79 1.58 41.86 -6.53
N LEU A 80 0.58 42.38 -7.25
CA LEU A 80 -0.63 41.63 -7.59
C LEU A 80 -0.29 40.39 -8.43
N CYS A 81 0.56 40.54 -9.45
CA CYS A 81 1.03 39.43 -10.27
C CYS A 81 1.85 38.41 -9.46
N GLY A 82 2.75 38.87 -8.60
CA GLY A 82 3.53 38.01 -7.69
C GLY A 82 2.66 37.22 -6.71
N ASN A 83 1.62 37.86 -6.15
CA ASN A 83 0.67 37.22 -5.25
C ASN A 83 -0.20 36.18 -5.95
N LEU A 84 -0.74 36.51 -7.12
CA LEU A 84 -1.55 35.60 -7.94
C LEU A 84 -0.73 34.36 -8.35
N MET A 85 0.50 34.59 -8.80
CA MET A 85 1.48 33.56 -9.15
C MET A 85 1.77 32.64 -7.97
N GLY A 86 2.15 33.22 -6.82
CA GLY A 86 2.50 32.46 -5.62
C GLY A 86 1.32 31.66 -5.07
N ALA A 87 0.12 32.25 -5.04
CA ALA A 87 -1.10 31.57 -4.63
C ALA A 87 -1.43 30.39 -5.54
N TYR A 88 -1.30 30.57 -6.86
CA TYR A 88 -1.50 29.49 -7.82
C TYR A 88 -0.50 28.35 -7.62
N HIS A 89 0.79 28.69 -7.49
CA HIS A 89 1.85 27.70 -7.26
C HIS A 89 1.60 26.90 -5.97
N LYS A 90 1.28 27.59 -4.87
CA LYS A 90 0.99 26.96 -3.58
C LYS A 90 -0.24 26.05 -3.66
N TYR A 91 -1.30 26.47 -4.35
CA TYR A 91 -2.53 25.69 -4.50
C TYR A 91 -2.21 24.37 -5.20
N HIS A 92 -1.49 24.47 -6.32
CA HIS A 92 -1.19 23.31 -7.15
C HIS A 92 -0.19 22.35 -6.50
N MET A 93 0.73 22.86 -5.69
CA MET A 93 1.67 22.05 -4.89
C MET A 93 0.95 21.30 -3.76
N GLN A 94 0.03 21.96 -3.05
CA GLN A 94 -0.76 21.32 -1.99
C GLN A 94 -1.72 20.25 -2.53
N ASP A 95 -2.35 20.51 -3.66
CA ASP A 95 -3.22 19.56 -4.35
C ASP A 95 -2.45 18.29 -4.75
N ALA A 96 -1.30 18.45 -5.42
CA ALA A 96 -0.44 17.32 -5.79
C ALA A 96 0.06 16.52 -4.57
N SER A 97 0.40 17.18 -3.47
CA SER A 97 0.80 16.51 -2.24
C SER A 97 -0.33 15.70 -1.60
N ARG A 98 -1.56 16.23 -1.58
CA ARG A 98 -2.74 15.53 -1.07
C ARG A 98 -3.10 14.30 -1.91
N ASP A 99 -3.04 14.43 -3.23
CA ASP A 99 -3.26 13.32 -4.15
C ASP A 99 -2.23 12.21 -3.94
N LEU A 100 -0.95 12.57 -3.82
CA LEU A 100 0.12 11.61 -3.57
C LEU A 100 -0.07 10.89 -2.23
N TYR A 101 -0.45 11.61 -1.18
CA TYR A 101 -0.73 11.02 0.13
C TYR A 101 -1.90 10.02 0.05
N SER A 102 -3.02 10.42 -0.53
CA SER A 102 -4.21 9.58 -0.69
C SER A 102 -3.90 8.31 -1.50
N TYR A 103 -3.16 8.46 -2.60
CA TYR A 103 -2.73 7.34 -3.44
C TYR A 103 -1.79 6.38 -2.68
N THR A 104 -0.81 6.91 -1.94
CA THR A 104 0.15 6.12 -1.17
C THR A 104 -0.56 5.29 -0.09
N VAL A 105 -1.44 5.93 0.69
CA VAL A 105 -2.24 5.22 1.72
C VAL A 105 -3.12 4.14 1.09
N LYS A 106 -3.75 4.42 -0.07
CA LYS A 106 -4.58 3.45 -0.79
C LYS A 106 -3.75 2.26 -1.27
N CYS A 107 -2.56 2.51 -1.82
CA CYS A 107 -1.64 1.46 -2.28
C CYS A 107 -1.23 0.54 -1.11
N ILE A 108 -0.79 1.12 0.01
CA ILE A 108 -0.37 0.35 1.20
C ILE A 108 -1.54 -0.49 1.73
N ARG A 109 -2.76 0.08 1.80
CA ARG A 109 -3.96 -0.67 2.21
C ARG A 109 -4.24 -1.87 1.30
N ILE A 110 -4.12 -1.71 -0.02
CA ILE A 110 -4.34 -2.80 -0.98
C ILE A 110 -3.28 -3.89 -0.80
N LYS A 111 -2.01 -3.51 -0.70
CA LYS A 111 -0.89 -4.43 -0.49
C LYS A 111 -1.11 -5.27 0.79
N MET A 112 -1.49 -4.62 1.88
CA MET A 112 -1.72 -5.31 3.14
C MET A 112 -2.94 -6.26 3.08
N LYS A 113 -4.02 -5.84 2.43
CA LYS A 113 -5.19 -6.71 2.20
C LYS A 113 -4.82 -7.93 1.35
N LEU A 114 -3.93 -7.76 0.38
CA LEU A 114 -3.42 -8.86 -0.44
C LEU A 114 -2.60 -9.84 0.40
N GLU A 115 -1.69 -9.36 1.26
CA GLU A 115 -0.89 -10.21 2.15
C GLU A 115 -1.75 -10.99 3.16
N LEU A 116 -2.81 -10.37 3.70
CA LEU A 116 -3.76 -11.07 4.58
C LEU A 116 -4.50 -12.17 3.84
N LYS A 117 -5.02 -11.89 2.63
CA LYS A 117 -5.68 -12.90 1.80
C LYS A 117 -4.73 -14.02 1.40
N LYS A 118 -3.46 -13.70 1.10
CA LYS A 118 -2.41 -14.67 0.81
C LYS A 118 -2.20 -15.61 2.00
N ARG A 119 -2.02 -15.09 3.21
CA ARG A 119 -1.89 -15.90 4.43
C ARG A 119 -3.12 -16.77 4.70
N GLN A 120 -4.32 -16.24 4.47
CA GLN A 120 -5.55 -17.02 4.60
C GLN A 120 -5.60 -18.18 3.58
N GLN A 121 -5.24 -17.91 2.33
CA GLN A 121 -5.17 -18.93 1.29
C GLN A 121 -4.13 -20.01 1.61
N GLU A 122 -2.93 -19.63 2.07
CA GLU A 122 -1.88 -20.56 2.51
C GLU A 122 -2.37 -21.43 3.68
N SER A 123 -3.00 -20.83 4.70
CA SER A 123 -3.55 -21.57 5.84
C SER A 123 -4.62 -22.58 5.42
N LEU A 124 -5.51 -22.20 4.50
CA LEU A 124 -6.52 -23.11 3.93
C LEU A 124 -5.88 -24.24 3.12
N LEU A 125 -4.87 -23.93 2.31
CA LEU A 125 -4.15 -24.93 1.52
C LEU A 125 -3.49 -25.97 2.45
N LEU A 126 -2.83 -25.52 3.52
CA LEU A 126 -2.17 -26.37 4.51
C LEU A 126 -3.14 -27.20 5.37
N SER A 127 -4.42 -26.81 5.42
CA SER A 127 -5.45 -27.61 6.08
C SER A 127 -5.90 -28.83 5.26
N VAL A 128 -5.67 -28.81 3.94
CA VAL A 128 -6.04 -29.88 3.00
C VAL A 128 -4.81 -30.71 2.61
N LEU A 129 -3.69 -30.05 2.35
CA LEU A 129 -2.45 -30.66 1.88
C LEU A 129 -1.34 -30.50 2.92
N PRO A 130 -0.54 -31.54 3.18
CA PRO A 130 0.67 -31.41 3.98
C PRO A 130 1.67 -30.41 3.36
N VAL A 131 2.36 -29.66 4.23
CA VAL A 131 3.33 -28.59 3.88
C VAL A 131 4.36 -29.00 2.83
N TYR A 132 4.83 -30.25 2.86
CA TYR A 132 5.87 -30.74 1.95
C TYR A 132 5.38 -30.91 0.51
N ILE A 133 4.08 -31.18 0.30
CA ILE A 133 3.50 -31.30 -1.04
C ILE A 133 3.31 -29.90 -1.61
N SER A 134 2.77 -28.96 -0.81
CA SER A 134 2.61 -27.58 -1.24
C SER A 134 3.93 -26.92 -1.61
N MET A 135 5.02 -27.20 -0.89
CA MET A 135 6.37 -26.73 -1.27
C MET A 135 6.87 -27.37 -2.58
N GLY A 136 6.59 -28.66 -2.79
CA GLY A 136 6.92 -29.34 -4.05
C GLY A 136 6.17 -28.76 -5.24
N ASP A 137 4.89 -28.44 -5.07
CA ASP A 137 4.06 -27.78 -6.08
C ASP A 137 4.51 -26.34 -6.32
N GLU A 138 4.86 -25.58 -5.27
CA GLU A 138 5.40 -24.22 -5.41
C GLU A 138 6.72 -24.21 -6.20
N LEU A 139 7.63 -25.13 -5.89
CA LEU A 139 8.89 -25.27 -6.64
C LEU A 139 8.62 -25.71 -8.09
N ALA A 140 7.71 -26.65 -8.32
CA ALA A 140 7.35 -27.08 -9.67
C ALA A 140 6.64 -25.97 -10.49
N ILE A 141 5.86 -25.10 -9.84
CA ILE A 141 5.25 -23.92 -10.46
C ILE A 141 6.32 -22.87 -10.74
N GLN A 142 7.24 -22.63 -9.80
CA GLN A 142 8.34 -21.69 -9.97
C GLN A 142 9.27 -22.10 -11.12
N ASP A 143 9.64 -23.38 -11.20
CA ASP A 143 10.43 -23.93 -12.30
C ASP A 143 9.69 -23.75 -13.64
N ARG A 144 8.38 -24.00 -13.70
CA ARG A 144 7.58 -23.75 -14.91
C ARG A 144 7.50 -22.29 -15.28
N LEU A 145 7.39 -21.37 -14.31
CA LEU A 145 7.38 -19.92 -14.54
C LEU A 145 8.75 -19.44 -15.04
N THR A 146 9.85 -20.07 -14.63
CA THR A 146 11.18 -19.80 -15.18
C THR A 146 11.39 -20.41 -16.57
N GLU A 147 10.73 -21.53 -16.89
CA GLU A 147 10.75 -22.15 -18.22
C GLU A 147 9.81 -21.45 -19.23
N THR A 148 8.73 -20.80 -18.77
CA THR A 148 7.75 -20.08 -19.62
C THR A 148 8.15 -18.62 -19.87
N ASN A 149 9.34 -18.42 -20.44
CA ASN A 149 9.64 -17.24 -21.25
C ASN A 149 9.10 -17.37 -22.70
N ASP A 150 8.42 -18.47 -23.02
CA ASP A 150 7.78 -18.72 -24.31
C ASP A 150 6.25 -18.67 -24.19
N ASN A 151 5.63 -17.88 -25.08
CA ASN A 151 4.19 -17.52 -25.16
C ASN A 151 3.25 -18.73 -25.44
N ARG A 152 3.28 -19.78 -24.63
CA ARG A 152 2.27 -20.84 -24.66
C ARG A 152 1.36 -20.70 -23.45
N GLN A 153 0.07 -20.61 -23.73
CA GLN A 153 -1.00 -20.56 -22.72
C GLN A 153 -0.78 -21.65 -21.67
N PRO A 154 -1.01 -21.36 -20.38
CA PRO A 154 -0.93 -22.37 -19.33
C PRO A 154 -2.12 -23.31 -19.51
N ASP A 155 -1.93 -24.37 -20.29
CA ASP A 155 -2.91 -25.44 -20.42
C ASP A 155 -3.17 -26.04 -19.03
N ASN A 156 -4.47 -26.19 -18.73
CA ASN A 156 -5.08 -26.60 -17.45
C ASN A 156 -4.51 -27.88 -16.81
N ASN A 157 -3.30 -27.83 -16.26
CA ASN A 157 -2.61 -29.02 -15.76
C ASN A 157 -2.13 -28.91 -14.31
N PHE A 158 -3.05 -28.62 -13.38
CA PHE A 158 -2.96 -29.16 -11.99
C PHE A 158 -3.31 -30.68 -11.99
N THR A 159 -2.83 -31.43 -12.99
CA THR A 159 -3.20 -32.82 -13.28
C THR A 159 -2.04 -33.80 -13.07
N ALA A 160 -0.87 -33.33 -12.62
CA ALA A 160 0.21 -34.21 -12.23
C ALA A 160 -0.19 -34.95 -10.95
N LEU A 161 -0.55 -36.22 -11.07
CA LEU A 161 -0.79 -37.11 -9.95
C LEU A 161 0.45 -37.16 -9.06
N TYR A 162 0.40 -36.52 -7.89
CA TYR A 162 1.49 -36.56 -6.91
C TYR A 162 1.38 -37.85 -6.10
N VAL A 163 2.20 -38.85 -6.42
CA VAL A 163 2.30 -40.11 -5.67
C VAL A 163 3.76 -40.42 -5.36
N LYS A 164 4.06 -40.73 -4.10
CA LYS A 164 5.39 -41.07 -3.61
C LYS A 164 5.36 -42.34 -2.78
N ARG A 165 6.36 -43.20 -3.00
CA ARG A 165 6.56 -44.42 -2.22
C ARG A 165 7.41 -44.10 -0.99
N HIS A 166 6.95 -44.55 0.16
CA HIS A 166 7.66 -44.50 1.43
C HIS A 166 7.80 -45.91 1.99
N GLN A 167 8.98 -46.20 2.53
CA GLN A 167 9.28 -47.49 3.16
C GLN A 167 9.39 -47.31 4.66
N ASN A 168 9.19 -48.40 5.40
CA ASN A 168 9.30 -48.44 6.86
C ASN A 168 8.53 -47.31 7.53
N VAL A 169 7.23 -47.18 7.23
CA VAL A 169 6.31 -46.29 7.94
C VAL A 169 5.52 -47.09 8.98
N SER A 170 4.96 -46.41 9.98
CA SER A 170 4.10 -47.05 10.98
C SER A 170 2.71 -46.46 10.94
N ILE A 171 1.72 -47.33 10.85
CA ILE A 171 0.32 -47.01 10.55
C ILE A 171 -0.51 -47.36 11.77
N LEU A 172 -1.34 -46.42 12.23
CA LEU A 172 -2.24 -46.60 13.37
C LEU A 172 -3.69 -46.35 12.97
N TYR A 173 -4.52 -47.33 13.32
CA TYR A 173 -5.97 -47.21 13.34
C TYR A 173 -6.44 -47.24 14.78
N ALA A 174 -7.31 -46.30 15.14
CA ALA A 174 -7.94 -46.28 16.44
C ALA A 174 -9.46 -46.12 16.27
N ASP A 175 -10.25 -47.01 16.85
CA ASP A 175 -11.71 -46.99 16.76
C ASP A 175 -12.39 -46.94 18.14
N ILE A 176 -13.54 -46.26 18.21
CA ILE A 176 -14.28 -46.08 19.46
C ILE A 176 -15.21 -47.27 19.71
N VAL A 177 -14.90 -48.05 20.74
CA VAL A 177 -15.78 -49.12 21.19
C VAL A 177 -16.99 -48.54 21.92
N GLY A 178 -18.19 -48.96 21.52
CA GLY A 178 -19.45 -48.50 22.10
C GLY A 178 -20.03 -47.25 21.42
N PHE A 179 -19.43 -46.78 20.33
CA PHE A 179 -19.87 -45.59 19.61
C PHE A 179 -21.31 -45.69 19.08
N THR A 180 -21.72 -46.81 18.49
CA THR A 180 -23.07 -46.99 17.92
C THR A 180 -24.18 -46.75 18.96
N ARG A 181 -23.96 -47.24 20.20
CA ARG A 181 -24.88 -47.03 21.31
C ARG A 181 -24.89 -45.57 21.73
N LEU A 182 -23.71 -44.96 21.89
CA LEU A 182 -23.58 -43.54 22.21
C LEU A 182 -24.27 -42.65 21.18
N ALA A 183 -24.05 -42.91 19.88
CA ALA A 183 -24.60 -42.15 18.77
C ALA A 183 -26.14 -42.22 18.70
N SER A 184 -26.72 -43.36 19.08
CA SER A 184 -28.18 -43.56 19.12
C SER A 184 -28.87 -42.69 20.19
N ASP A 185 -28.15 -42.34 21.27
CA ASP A 185 -28.65 -41.53 22.38
C ASP A 185 -28.39 -40.00 22.19
N CYS A 186 -27.74 -39.61 21.08
CA CYS A 186 -27.35 -38.24 20.77
C CYS A 186 -28.17 -37.63 19.64
N SER A 187 -28.36 -36.31 19.66
CA SER A 187 -28.69 -35.62 18.41
C SER A 187 -27.47 -35.59 17.47
N PRO A 188 -27.67 -35.55 16.14
CA PRO A 188 -26.55 -35.45 15.19
C PRO A 188 -25.63 -34.25 15.44
N LYS A 189 -26.19 -33.12 15.87
CA LYS A 189 -25.42 -31.91 16.19
C LYS A 189 -24.50 -32.13 17.41
N GLU A 190 -25.02 -32.72 18.48
CA GLU A 190 -24.22 -33.02 19.69
C GLU A 190 -23.13 -34.04 19.41
N LEU A 191 -23.43 -35.06 18.59
CA LEU A 191 -22.49 -36.09 18.17
C LEU A 191 -21.29 -35.48 17.42
N VAL A 192 -21.55 -34.60 16.44
CA VAL A 192 -20.50 -33.94 15.66
C VAL A 192 -19.63 -33.04 16.54
N VAL A 193 -20.21 -32.27 17.46
CA VAL A 193 -19.43 -31.41 18.38
C VAL A 193 -18.55 -32.27 19.30
N MET A 194 -19.11 -33.34 19.87
CA MET A 194 -18.36 -34.27 20.72
C MET A 194 -17.19 -34.92 19.98
N LEU A 195 -17.42 -35.42 18.75
CA LEU A 195 -16.36 -36.00 17.93
C LEU A 195 -15.30 -34.96 17.55
N ASN A 196 -15.69 -33.74 17.20
CA ASN A 196 -14.76 -32.67 16.86
C ASN A 196 -13.82 -32.33 18.02
N GLU A 197 -14.34 -32.21 19.25
CA GLU A 197 -13.51 -31.94 20.42
C GLU A 197 -12.60 -33.14 20.77
N LEU A 198 -13.13 -34.36 20.67
CA LEU A 198 -12.35 -35.58 20.92
C LEU A 198 -11.20 -35.74 19.91
N PHE A 199 -11.50 -35.65 18.61
CA PHE A 199 -10.48 -35.74 17.57
C PHE A 199 -9.53 -34.55 17.56
N GLY A 200 -9.98 -33.36 17.99
CA GLY A 200 -9.11 -32.22 18.24
C GLY A 200 -8.05 -32.51 19.30
N LYS A 201 -8.39 -33.28 20.35
CA LYS A 201 -7.39 -33.76 21.32
C LYS A 201 -6.46 -34.80 20.72
N PHE A 202 -6.98 -35.70 19.89
CA PHE A 202 -6.13 -36.70 19.22
C PHE A 202 -5.17 -36.05 18.23
N ASP A 203 -5.57 -34.98 17.54
CA ASP A 203 -4.68 -34.18 16.68
C ASP A 203 -3.54 -33.55 17.49
N GLN A 204 -3.79 -33.11 18.73
CA GLN A 204 -2.74 -32.64 19.63
C GLN A 204 -1.78 -33.79 20.00
N ILE A 205 -2.31 -34.95 20.40
CA ILE A 205 -1.50 -36.13 20.76
C ILE A 205 -0.68 -36.62 19.55
N ALA A 206 -1.25 -36.55 18.34
CA ALA A 206 -0.57 -36.90 17.10
C ALA A 206 0.62 -35.98 16.85
N LYS A 207 0.43 -34.67 17.01
CA LYS A 207 1.51 -33.68 16.89
C LYS A 207 2.62 -33.89 17.92
N GLU A 208 2.27 -34.15 19.18
CA GLU A 208 3.22 -34.41 20.28
C GLU A 208 4.03 -35.70 20.07
N ASN A 209 3.51 -36.66 19.31
CA ASN A 209 4.15 -37.92 19.00
C ASN A 209 4.63 -38.01 17.53
N GLU A 210 4.78 -36.89 16.82
CA GLU A 210 5.28 -36.87 15.43
C GLU A 210 4.53 -37.84 14.49
N CYS A 211 3.22 -37.90 14.65
CA CYS A 211 2.31 -38.67 13.82
C CYS A 211 1.44 -37.72 13.00
N MET A 212 1.25 -38.06 11.73
CA MET A 212 0.42 -37.29 10.81
C MET A 212 -0.97 -37.94 10.72
N ARG A 213 -2.01 -37.15 11.00
CA ARG A 213 -3.40 -37.55 10.70
C ARG A 213 -3.59 -37.61 9.19
N ILE A 214 -4.13 -38.73 8.71
CA ILE A 214 -4.48 -38.89 7.30
C ILE A 214 -5.97 -38.59 7.10
N LYS A 215 -6.85 -39.32 7.79
CA LYS A 215 -8.30 -39.09 7.72
C LYS A 215 -9.03 -39.57 8.97
N ILE A 216 -10.29 -39.15 9.08
CA ILE A 216 -11.25 -39.64 10.06
C ILE A 216 -12.31 -40.40 9.28
N LEU A 217 -12.56 -41.65 9.66
CA LEU A 217 -13.53 -42.55 9.02
C LEU A 217 -14.66 -42.84 10.03
N GLY A 218 -15.66 -41.96 10.10
CA GLY A 218 -16.70 -42.08 11.11
C GLY A 218 -16.14 -41.85 12.52
N ASP A 219 -16.18 -42.88 13.35
CA ASP A 219 -15.60 -42.96 14.70
C ASP A 219 -14.13 -43.42 14.73
N CYS A 220 -13.60 -43.87 13.59
CA CYS A 220 -12.22 -44.31 13.47
C CYS A 220 -11.28 -43.15 13.13
N TYR A 221 -10.17 -43.05 13.88
CA TYR A 221 -9.09 -42.11 13.73
C TYR A 221 -7.85 -42.79 13.13
N TYR A 222 -7.38 -42.29 11.98
CA TYR A 222 -6.34 -42.94 11.17
C TYR A 222 -5.10 -42.04 10.99
N CYS A 223 -3.93 -42.55 11.40
CA CYS A 223 -2.66 -41.82 11.42
C CYS A 223 -1.48 -42.64 10.89
N VAL A 224 -0.44 -41.94 10.44
CA VAL A 224 0.82 -42.54 9.99
C VAL A 224 2.01 -41.77 10.58
N SER A 225 3.02 -42.50 11.05
CA SER A 225 4.32 -41.96 11.45
C SER A 225 5.41 -42.38 10.45
N GLY A 226 6.37 -41.49 10.19
CA GLY A 226 7.37 -41.63 9.13
C GLY A 226 6.93 -41.07 7.77
N LEU A 227 5.89 -40.23 7.75
CA LEU A 227 5.51 -39.40 6.61
C LEU A 227 5.53 -37.91 7.00
N PRO A 228 5.99 -37.01 6.12
CA PRO A 228 6.62 -37.26 4.81
C PRO A 228 8.08 -37.67 4.89
N VAL A 229 8.73 -37.34 6.01
CA VAL A 229 10.13 -37.68 6.23
C VAL A 229 10.15 -39.01 6.98
N SER A 230 10.97 -39.95 6.49
CA SER A 230 11.18 -41.22 7.18
C SER A 230 11.80 -40.96 8.55
N LEU A 231 11.14 -41.42 9.61
CA LEU A 231 11.60 -41.28 10.98
C LEU A 231 12.07 -42.64 11.50
N PRO A 232 13.27 -42.74 12.11
CA PRO A 232 13.80 -44.02 12.59
C PRO A 232 13.03 -44.58 13.80
N ASN A 233 12.38 -43.72 14.59
CA ASN A 233 11.61 -44.10 15.78
C ASN A 233 10.09 -44.13 15.52
N ASN A 234 9.66 -44.17 14.25
CA ASN A 234 8.25 -44.07 13.90
C ASN A 234 7.34 -45.12 14.57
N ALA A 235 7.80 -46.38 14.72
CA ALA A 235 7.03 -47.43 15.38
C ALA A 235 6.81 -47.13 16.87
N LYS A 236 7.85 -46.61 17.55
CA LYS A 236 7.78 -46.22 18.96
C LYS A 236 6.83 -45.04 19.14
N ASN A 237 6.96 -44.02 18.30
CA ASN A 237 6.10 -42.84 18.28
C ASN A 237 4.62 -43.22 18.09
N CYS A 238 4.35 -44.12 17.15
CA CYS A 238 3.01 -44.58 16.83
C CYS A 238 2.40 -45.42 17.97
N VAL A 239 3.16 -46.33 18.58
CA VAL A 239 2.69 -47.11 19.74
C VAL A 239 2.48 -46.23 20.96
N LYS A 240 3.37 -45.27 21.23
CA LYS A 240 3.20 -44.29 22.29
C LYS A 240 1.93 -43.46 22.11
N MET A 241 1.68 -42.96 20.90
CA MET A 241 0.44 -42.29 20.55
C MET A 241 -0.79 -43.16 20.83
N GLY A 242 -0.75 -44.45 20.46
CA GLY A 242 -1.83 -45.39 20.76
C GLY A 242 -2.12 -45.52 22.25
N LEU A 243 -1.06 -45.61 23.07
CA LEU A 243 -1.18 -45.65 24.53
C LEU A 243 -1.77 -44.34 25.09
N ASP A 244 -1.40 -43.19 24.53
CA ASP A 244 -1.92 -41.87 24.95
C ASP A 244 -3.38 -41.67 24.56
N ILE A 245 -3.80 -42.17 23.40
CA ILE A 245 -5.21 -42.20 22.99
C ILE A 245 -6.04 -43.06 23.94
N CYS A 246 -5.61 -44.29 24.24
CA CYS A 246 -6.31 -45.17 25.19
C CYS A 246 -6.44 -44.53 26.57
N GLU A 247 -5.39 -43.85 27.04
CA GLU A 247 -5.39 -43.14 28.32
C GLU A 247 -6.33 -41.94 28.31
N SER A 248 -6.37 -41.17 27.23
CA SER A 248 -7.26 -40.01 27.08
C SER A 248 -8.73 -40.43 27.10
N ILE A 249 -9.09 -41.50 26.37
CA ILE A 249 -10.45 -42.06 26.41
C ILE A 249 -10.80 -42.60 27.79
N LYS A 250 -9.84 -43.23 28.49
CA LYS A 250 -10.05 -43.67 29.86
C LYS A 250 -10.39 -42.50 30.80
N GLN A 251 -9.69 -41.36 30.67
CA GLN A 251 -10.00 -40.15 31.46
C GLN A 251 -11.40 -39.62 31.14
N VAL A 252 -11.80 -39.60 29.87
CA VAL A 252 -13.16 -39.21 29.48
C VAL A 252 -14.20 -40.16 30.07
N ARG A 253 -13.98 -41.48 29.99
CA ARG A 253 -14.87 -42.48 30.61
C ARG A 253 -14.99 -42.26 32.11
N GLU A 254 -13.88 -42.03 32.81
CA GLU A 254 -13.89 -41.83 34.27
C GLU A 254 -14.57 -40.51 34.70
N ALA A 255 -14.42 -39.45 33.92
CA ALA A 255 -15.01 -38.14 34.21
C ALA A 255 -16.51 -38.06 33.85
N THR A 256 -16.92 -38.73 32.77
CA THR A 256 -18.28 -38.64 32.21
C THR A 256 -19.17 -39.83 32.58
N GLY A 257 -18.58 -40.96 32.99
CA GLY A 257 -19.30 -42.21 33.21
C GLY A 257 -19.93 -42.82 31.96
N ALA A 258 -19.51 -42.39 30.76
CA ALA A 258 -19.94 -43.00 29.50
C ALA A 258 -19.23 -44.35 29.29
N ASP A 259 -19.97 -45.36 28.85
CA ASP A 259 -19.44 -46.70 28.56
C ASP A 259 -18.76 -46.73 27.18
N ILE A 260 -17.58 -46.10 27.10
CA ILE A 260 -16.77 -46.00 25.89
C ILE A 260 -15.36 -46.52 26.13
N ASN A 261 -14.75 -47.07 25.08
CA ASN A 261 -13.35 -47.47 25.10
C ASN A 261 -12.71 -47.25 23.72
N MET A 262 -11.42 -47.53 23.58
CA MET A 262 -10.73 -47.43 22.29
C MET A 262 -10.07 -48.76 21.94
N ARG A 263 -10.22 -49.24 20.71
CA ARG A 263 -9.32 -50.26 20.13
C ARG A 263 -8.25 -49.54 19.32
N VAL A 264 -7.01 -50.01 19.40
CA VAL A 264 -5.90 -49.44 18.63
C VAL A 264 -5.11 -50.56 17.98
N GLY A 265 -4.96 -50.51 16.66
CA GLY A 265 -4.13 -51.41 15.86
C GLY A 265 -2.96 -50.67 15.22
N VAL A 266 -1.75 -51.24 15.30
CA VAL A 266 -0.54 -50.66 14.71
C VAL A 266 0.24 -51.68 13.89
N HIS A 267 0.57 -51.30 12.66
CA HIS A 267 1.41 -52.09 11.76
C HIS A 267 2.50 -51.23 11.11
N SER A 268 3.72 -51.77 10.99
CA SER A 268 4.83 -51.11 10.29
C SER A 268 5.09 -51.79 8.95
N GLY A 269 5.12 -51.01 7.87
CA GLY A 269 5.23 -51.51 6.50
C GLY A 269 5.57 -50.40 5.49
N ASN A 270 5.28 -50.67 4.21
CA ASN A 270 5.55 -49.76 3.09
C ASN A 270 4.25 -49.15 2.58
N VAL A 271 4.30 -47.89 2.14
CA VAL A 271 3.10 -47.20 1.63
C VAL A 271 3.37 -46.37 0.39
N LEU A 272 2.33 -46.19 -0.41
CA LEU A 272 2.24 -45.13 -1.40
C LEU A 272 1.39 -44.02 -0.80
N CYS A 273 1.90 -42.80 -0.73
CA CYS A 273 1.11 -41.62 -0.34
C CYS A 273 0.99 -40.65 -1.51
N GLY A 274 -0.06 -39.87 -1.53
CA GLY A 274 -0.28 -38.95 -2.63
C GLY A 274 -1.58 -38.17 -2.52
N VAL A 275 -1.77 -37.25 -3.47
CA VAL A 275 -2.98 -36.43 -3.57
C VAL A 275 -3.84 -36.95 -4.72
N ILE A 276 -5.12 -37.20 -4.44
CA ILE A 276 -6.11 -37.60 -5.45
C ILE A 276 -7.24 -36.58 -5.56
N GLY A 277 -7.83 -36.47 -6.75
CA GLY A 277 -9.01 -35.66 -7.04
C GLY A 277 -8.68 -34.40 -7.86
N LEU A 278 -9.67 -33.92 -8.61
CA LEU A 278 -9.56 -32.68 -9.40
C LEU A 278 -10.30 -31.48 -8.78
N ARG A 279 -11.24 -31.75 -7.87
CA ARG A 279 -12.09 -30.73 -7.22
C ARG A 279 -12.08 -30.81 -5.71
N LYS A 280 -12.08 -32.03 -5.17
CA LYS A 280 -11.89 -32.30 -3.74
C LYS A 280 -10.57 -33.03 -3.59
N TRP A 281 -9.50 -32.27 -3.41
CA TRP A 281 -8.18 -32.84 -3.19
C TRP A 281 -8.16 -33.55 -1.85
N GLN A 282 -7.61 -34.75 -1.85
CA GLN A 282 -7.44 -35.54 -0.64
C GLN A 282 -6.06 -36.17 -0.66
N PHE A 283 -5.26 -35.83 0.35
CA PHE A 283 -4.06 -36.59 0.65
C PHE A 283 -4.45 -37.90 1.34
N ASP A 284 -4.00 -39.03 0.80
CA ASP A 284 -4.27 -40.34 1.39
C ASP A 284 -3.07 -41.28 1.19
N VAL A 285 -3.18 -42.45 1.83
CA VAL A 285 -2.13 -43.47 1.86
C VAL A 285 -2.73 -44.82 1.45
N TRP A 286 -2.05 -45.54 0.56
CA TRP A 286 -2.48 -46.81 -0.01
C TRP A 286 -1.39 -47.87 0.11
N SER A 287 -1.75 -49.04 0.63
CA SER A 287 -0.93 -50.26 0.65
C SER A 287 -1.74 -51.44 1.18
N HIS A 288 -1.29 -52.66 0.94
CA HIS A 288 -1.75 -53.83 1.69
C HIS A 288 -1.44 -53.70 3.19
N ASP A 289 -0.34 -53.03 3.55
CA ASP A 289 0.05 -52.78 4.93
C ASP A 289 -0.94 -51.86 5.67
N VAL A 290 -1.59 -50.94 4.94
CA VAL A 290 -2.67 -50.10 5.49
C VAL A 290 -3.89 -50.95 5.80
N SER A 291 -4.28 -51.86 4.90
CA SER A 291 -5.38 -52.79 5.13
C SER A 291 -5.10 -53.75 6.28
N LEU A 292 -3.85 -54.21 6.42
CA LEU A 292 -3.42 -55.03 7.56
C LEU A 292 -3.53 -54.26 8.89
N ALA A 293 -3.09 -53.00 8.94
CA ALA A 293 -3.24 -52.15 10.13
C ALA A 293 -4.71 -51.98 10.54
N ASN A 294 -5.61 -51.84 9.57
CA ASN A 294 -7.05 -51.76 9.82
C ASN A 294 -7.59 -53.06 10.45
N ARG A 295 -7.20 -54.23 9.89
CA ARG A 295 -7.57 -55.54 10.48
C ARG A 295 -6.99 -55.74 11.88
N MET A 296 -5.81 -55.21 12.14
CA MET A 296 -5.20 -55.23 13.47
C MET A 296 -5.99 -54.42 14.50
N GLU A 297 -6.62 -53.31 14.12
CA GLU A 297 -7.55 -52.59 14.99
C GLU A 297 -8.79 -53.44 15.25
N SER A 298 -9.39 -53.98 14.19
CA SER A 298 -10.64 -54.74 14.30
C SER A 298 -10.49 -56.03 15.12
N ALA A 299 -9.32 -56.67 15.04
CA ALA A 299 -8.91 -57.81 15.89
C ALA A 299 -8.38 -57.38 17.27
N GLY A 300 -8.34 -56.08 17.57
CA GLY A 300 -7.80 -55.49 18.78
C GLY A 300 -8.69 -55.66 20.00
N LEU A 301 -8.08 -55.57 21.18
CA LEU A 301 -8.81 -55.58 22.45
C LEU A 301 -9.06 -54.15 22.95
N PRO A 302 -10.24 -53.86 23.54
CA PRO A 302 -10.54 -52.53 24.07
C PRO A 302 -9.55 -52.08 25.16
N GLY A 303 -9.01 -50.87 25.01
CA GLY A 303 -8.06 -50.25 25.93
C GLY A 303 -6.62 -50.73 25.77
N ARG A 304 -6.32 -51.51 24.73
CA ARG A 304 -4.99 -52.06 24.45
C ARG A 304 -4.52 -51.66 23.05
N VAL A 305 -3.19 -51.56 22.89
CA VAL A 305 -2.55 -51.34 21.60
C VAL A 305 -2.12 -52.70 21.05
N HIS A 306 -2.70 -53.10 19.93
CA HIS A 306 -2.44 -54.37 19.24
C HIS A 306 -1.47 -54.14 18.09
N ILE A 307 -0.38 -54.89 18.08
CA ILE A 307 0.70 -54.71 17.12
C ILE A 307 1.05 -56.00 16.39
N THR A 308 1.60 -55.87 15.20
CA THR A 308 2.17 -56.99 14.44
C THR A 308 3.61 -57.29 14.83
N GLU A 309 4.11 -58.48 14.47
CA GLU A 309 5.54 -58.82 14.58
C GLU A 309 6.46 -57.82 13.87
N ALA A 310 6.03 -57.28 12.72
CA ALA A 310 6.79 -56.26 11.99
C ALA A 310 6.98 -54.99 12.83
N THR A 311 5.93 -54.52 13.49
CA THR A 311 5.99 -53.37 14.41
C THR A 311 6.90 -53.67 15.59
N LEU A 312 6.80 -54.88 16.18
CA LEU A 312 7.63 -55.28 17.32
C LEU A 312 9.13 -55.23 16.98
N LYS A 313 9.51 -55.72 15.79
CA LYS A 313 10.89 -55.64 15.29
C LYS A 313 11.38 -54.19 15.18
N HIS A 314 10.53 -53.27 14.70
CA HIS A 314 10.87 -51.84 14.58
C HIS A 314 10.90 -51.08 15.92
N MET A 315 10.32 -51.64 17.00
CA MET A 315 10.36 -51.01 18.32
C MET A 315 11.67 -51.27 19.08
N ASN A 316 12.51 -52.20 18.64
CA ASN A 316 13.80 -52.56 19.29
C ASN A 316 13.69 -52.77 20.81
N GLY A 317 12.64 -53.46 21.27
CA GLY A 317 12.46 -53.80 22.70
C GLY A 317 12.09 -52.62 23.61
N ALA A 318 11.59 -51.50 23.07
CA ALA A 318 11.21 -50.33 23.88
C ALA A 318 10.03 -50.56 24.84
N TYR A 319 9.20 -51.58 24.58
CA TYR A 319 8.02 -51.90 25.38
C TYR A 319 7.92 -53.42 25.60
N ASP A 320 7.45 -53.80 26.80
CA ASP A 320 7.06 -55.17 27.09
C ASP A 320 5.77 -55.51 26.32
N VAL A 321 5.69 -56.74 25.80
CA VAL A 321 4.53 -57.22 25.03
C VAL A 321 4.08 -58.60 25.50
N GLU A 322 2.79 -58.89 25.32
CA GLU A 322 2.19 -60.21 25.51
C GLU A 322 1.63 -60.75 24.19
N GLU A 323 1.36 -62.05 24.12
CA GLU A 323 0.75 -62.65 22.93
C GLU A 323 -0.66 -62.09 22.69
N GLY A 324 -0.92 -61.65 21.46
CA GLY A 324 -2.18 -60.98 21.12
C GLY A 324 -3.30 -61.93 20.69
N HIS A 325 -2.95 -63.13 20.22
CA HIS A 325 -3.86 -64.13 19.65
C HIS A 325 -4.85 -63.56 18.61
N GLY A 326 -4.38 -62.64 17.75
CA GLY A 326 -5.19 -61.99 16.73
C GLY A 326 -5.80 -62.97 15.71
N GLU A 327 -5.11 -64.09 15.45
CA GLU A 327 -5.55 -65.18 14.58
C GLU A 327 -6.86 -65.87 15.02
N LEU A 328 -7.24 -65.72 16.29
CA LEU A 328 -8.51 -66.23 16.79
C LEU A 328 -9.68 -65.28 16.49
N ARG A 329 -9.40 -64.00 16.22
CA ARG A 329 -10.40 -62.92 16.12
C ARG A 329 -10.58 -62.39 14.70
N ASP A 330 -9.57 -62.51 13.83
CA ASP A 330 -9.69 -62.13 12.42
C ASP A 330 -9.19 -63.26 11.49
N PRO A 331 -10.01 -63.68 10.51
CA PRO A 331 -9.69 -64.81 9.63
C PRO A 331 -8.50 -64.55 8.71
N TYR A 332 -8.26 -63.29 8.32
CA TYR A 332 -7.16 -62.93 7.43
C TYR A 332 -5.81 -63.00 8.16
N LEU A 333 -5.76 -62.60 9.44
CA LEU A 333 -4.57 -62.79 10.27
C LEU A 333 -4.20 -64.27 10.41
N LYS A 334 -5.20 -65.15 10.51
CA LYS A 334 -5.02 -66.61 10.55
C LYS A 334 -4.52 -67.18 9.23
N GLU A 335 -5.14 -66.79 8.12
CA GLU A 335 -4.79 -67.26 6.77
C GLU A 335 -3.36 -66.86 6.39
N MET A 336 -2.97 -65.62 6.71
CA MET A 336 -1.63 -65.09 6.42
C MET A 336 -0.58 -65.47 7.49
N ASN A 337 -0.97 -66.25 8.51
CA ASN A 337 -0.11 -66.69 9.62
C ASN A 337 0.67 -65.55 10.29
N ILE A 338 0.00 -64.42 10.52
CA ILE A 338 0.62 -63.20 11.06
C ILE A 338 0.65 -63.28 12.59
N LYS A 339 1.85 -63.28 13.18
CA LYS A 339 2.03 -63.21 14.63
C LYS A 339 1.72 -61.80 15.15
N THR A 340 0.98 -61.74 16.25
CA THR A 340 0.50 -60.48 16.83
C THR A 340 0.70 -60.41 18.34
N TYR A 341 0.82 -59.19 18.85
CA TYR A 341 1.19 -58.90 20.24
C TYR A 341 0.39 -57.74 20.81
N LEU A 342 0.11 -57.76 22.11
CA LEU A 342 -0.50 -56.63 22.81
C LEU A 342 0.57 -55.92 23.64
N VAL A 343 0.64 -54.59 23.52
CA VAL A 343 1.61 -53.79 24.27
C VAL A 343 1.15 -53.66 25.73
N ILE A 344 2.10 -53.79 26.65
CA ILE A 344 1.88 -53.58 28.08
C ILE A 344 2.18 -52.12 28.40
N ASP A 345 1.18 -51.37 28.88
CA ASP A 345 1.37 -49.96 29.25
C ASP A 345 2.30 -49.87 30.48
N PRO A 346 3.49 -49.25 30.37
CA PRO A 346 4.41 -49.12 31.50
C PRO A 346 3.81 -48.31 32.67
N ARG A 347 2.85 -47.42 32.39
CA ARG A 347 2.16 -46.60 33.40
C ARG A 347 1.23 -47.42 34.29
N ALA A 348 0.80 -48.60 33.85
CA ALA A 348 -0.09 -49.46 34.62
C ALA A 348 0.59 -50.00 35.90
N LYS A 349 1.92 -50.21 35.90
CA LYS A 349 2.69 -50.65 37.06
C LYS A 349 2.74 -49.56 38.17
N ASN A 350 2.98 -48.30 37.79
CA ASN A 350 3.08 -47.17 38.74
C ASN A 350 1.73 -46.78 39.39
N ARG A 351 0.61 -47.00 38.70
CA ARG A 351 -0.73 -46.65 39.20
C ARG A 351 -1.24 -47.49 40.37
N ARG A 352 -0.79 -48.75 40.50
CA ARG A 352 -1.14 -49.59 41.65
C ARG A 352 -0.62 -49.01 42.98
N VAL A 353 0.40 -48.13 42.93
CA VAL A 353 0.99 -47.48 44.11
C VAL A 353 0.30 -46.14 44.44
N GLN A 354 -0.19 -45.39 43.44
CA GLN A 354 -0.77 -44.05 43.65
C GLN A 354 -2.27 -44.03 43.99
N ASN A 355 -3.01 -45.11 43.76
CA ASN A 355 -4.46 -45.17 44.01
C ASN A 355 -4.88 -45.12 45.51
N ILE A 356 -3.94 -44.92 46.44
CA ILE A 356 -4.23 -44.82 47.88
C ILE A 356 -4.62 -43.39 48.30
N HIS A 357 -4.22 -42.33 47.59
CA HIS A 357 -4.48 -40.94 47.99
C HIS A 357 -4.77 -40.00 46.82
N LEU A 358 -6.01 -39.91 46.33
CA LEU A 358 -6.59 -38.66 45.79
C LEU A 358 -8.11 -38.80 45.51
N PRO A 359 -8.96 -37.83 45.88
CA PRO A 359 -10.36 -37.82 45.47
C PRO A 359 -10.48 -37.45 43.98
N LYS A 360 -11.10 -38.31 43.17
CA LYS A 360 -11.39 -38.02 41.75
C LYS A 360 -12.53 -37.01 41.63
N HIS A 361 -12.28 -35.90 40.94
CA HIS A 361 -13.28 -34.88 40.63
C HIS A 361 -14.24 -35.39 39.55
N ARG A 362 -15.27 -36.16 39.95
CA ARG A 362 -16.40 -36.43 39.05
C ARG A 362 -17.11 -35.11 38.73
N VAL A 363 -17.50 -34.91 37.49
CA VAL A 363 -18.41 -33.81 37.14
C VAL A 363 -19.74 -34.11 37.84
N ASN A 364 -19.98 -33.44 38.98
CA ASN A 364 -21.12 -33.67 39.87
C ASN A 364 -22.42 -33.00 39.37
N ASP A 365 -22.47 -32.61 38.08
CA ASP A 365 -23.71 -32.20 37.43
C ASP A 365 -24.63 -33.42 37.41
N GLY A 366 -25.72 -33.35 38.20
CA GLY A 366 -26.54 -34.48 38.59
C GLY A 366 -26.85 -35.48 37.48
N LEU A 367 -27.02 -36.75 37.89
CA LEU A 367 -27.36 -37.95 37.09
C LEU A 367 -28.53 -37.83 36.07
N LYS A 368 -29.13 -36.65 35.91
CA LYS A 368 -30.22 -36.35 34.96
C LYS A 368 -29.75 -35.90 33.57
N VAL A 369 -28.44 -35.64 33.37
CA VAL A 369 -27.91 -35.17 32.07
C VAL A 369 -27.37 -36.33 31.23
N ARG A 370 -27.74 -36.37 29.94
CA ARG A 370 -27.31 -37.41 28.99
C ARG A 370 -25.78 -37.56 28.95
N PRO A 371 -25.22 -38.77 28.82
CA PRO A 371 -23.77 -39.00 28.78
C PRO A 371 -23.04 -38.18 27.71
N SER A 372 -23.66 -38.01 26.54
CA SER A 372 -23.11 -37.23 25.43
C SER A 372 -22.88 -35.77 25.76
N VAL A 373 -23.84 -35.11 26.41
CA VAL A 373 -23.72 -33.70 26.85
C VAL A 373 -22.63 -33.54 27.91
N ARG A 374 -22.51 -34.50 28.82
CA ARG A 374 -21.42 -34.50 29.82
C ARG A 374 -20.06 -34.66 29.16
N MET A 375 -19.97 -35.53 28.16
CA MET A 375 -18.77 -35.73 27.36
C MET A 375 -18.40 -34.47 26.58
N THR A 376 -19.35 -33.84 25.88
CA THR A 376 -19.10 -32.58 25.16
C THR A 376 -18.55 -31.50 26.10
N ARG A 377 -19.18 -31.25 27.26
CA ARG A 377 -18.70 -30.23 28.21
C ARG A 377 -17.30 -30.54 28.74
N TYR A 378 -17.02 -31.81 29.02
CA TYR A 378 -15.70 -32.21 29.49
C TYR A 378 -14.64 -32.04 28.40
N LEU A 379 -14.95 -32.42 27.15
CA LEU A 379 -14.02 -32.27 26.03
C LEU A 379 -13.80 -30.79 25.67
N GLU A 380 -14.81 -29.93 25.77
CA GLU A 380 -14.64 -28.48 25.56
C GLU A 380 -13.61 -27.87 26.55
N SER A 381 -13.47 -28.45 27.75
CA SER A 381 -12.45 -28.00 28.72
C SER A 381 -11.02 -28.29 28.27
N TRP A 382 -10.83 -29.18 27.29
CA TRP A 382 -9.51 -29.45 26.71
C TRP A 382 -9.03 -28.36 25.76
N GLY A 383 -9.93 -27.48 25.29
CA GLY A 383 -9.59 -26.30 24.49
C GLY A 383 -9.00 -26.64 23.12
N ALA A 384 -9.61 -27.60 22.40
CA ALA A 384 -9.18 -27.92 21.04
C ALA A 384 -9.25 -26.70 20.11
N ALA A 385 -8.26 -26.56 19.22
CA ALA A 385 -8.18 -25.42 18.31
C ALA A 385 -9.36 -25.41 17.32
N ARG A 386 -10.01 -24.25 17.13
CA ARG A 386 -11.17 -24.07 16.23
C ARG A 386 -10.85 -23.12 15.07
N PRO A 387 -10.21 -23.62 13.99
CA PRO A 387 -9.68 -22.79 12.91
C PRO A 387 -10.72 -21.99 12.12
N PHE A 388 -11.99 -22.41 12.13
CA PHE A 388 -13.09 -21.77 11.38
C PHE A 388 -14.14 -21.09 12.25
N SER A 389 -13.89 -20.92 13.55
CA SER A 389 -14.84 -20.28 14.48
C SER A 389 -15.25 -18.85 14.09
N HIS A 390 -14.49 -18.21 13.19
CA HIS A 390 -14.75 -16.89 12.66
C HIS A 390 -15.80 -16.83 11.51
N PHE A 391 -16.12 -17.96 10.86
CA PHE A 391 -17.03 -17.99 9.71
C PHE A 391 -18.51 -18.07 10.08
N ASP A 392 -18.86 -18.52 11.28
CA ASP A 392 -20.26 -18.68 11.74
C ASP A 392 -21.05 -17.35 11.88
N GLN A 393 -20.49 -16.20 11.48
CA GLN A 393 -21.07 -14.87 11.75
C GLN A 393 -21.31 -14.00 10.52
N SER A 394 -20.91 -14.40 9.30
CA SER A 394 -21.20 -13.60 8.09
C SER A 394 -22.67 -13.68 7.66
N ASP A 395 -23.37 -14.77 8.00
CA ASP A 395 -24.67 -15.09 7.39
C ASP A 395 -25.88 -14.69 8.27
N ALA A 396 -25.64 -14.19 9.49
CA ALA A 396 -26.70 -13.82 10.43
C ALA A 396 -26.99 -12.29 10.49
N SER A 397 -26.19 -11.45 9.82
CA SER A 397 -26.31 -9.99 9.90
C SER A 397 -27.12 -9.34 8.76
N SER A 398 -27.76 -10.11 7.89
CA SER A 398 -28.57 -9.61 6.77
C SER A 398 -30.08 -9.76 7.03
N ALA A 399 -30.56 -9.35 8.20
CA ALA A 399 -31.98 -9.19 8.47
C ALA A 399 -32.26 -7.79 9.04
N GLU A 400 -32.80 -6.94 8.15
CA GLU A 400 -33.70 -5.80 8.36
C GLU A 400 -33.39 -4.79 9.48
N VAL A 401 -33.07 -3.56 9.06
CA VAL A 401 -33.10 -2.35 9.89
C VAL A 401 -34.48 -1.69 9.74
N PRO A 402 -35.28 -1.52 10.81
CA PRO A 402 -36.32 -0.51 10.84
C PRO A 402 -35.77 0.79 11.45
N VAL A 403 -35.95 1.87 10.71
CA VAL A 403 -35.81 3.26 11.15
C VAL A 403 -36.96 3.60 12.11
N VAL A 404 -36.71 4.21 13.28
CA VAL A 404 -37.53 5.30 13.89
C VAL A 404 -36.77 5.99 15.05
N ASN A 405 -37.01 7.29 15.13
CA ASN A 405 -36.47 8.37 15.96
C ASN A 405 -36.46 8.22 17.50
N GLY A 406 -35.48 8.89 18.13
CA GLY A 406 -35.73 9.78 19.27
C GLY A 406 -35.37 9.31 20.68
N LYS A 407 -34.19 9.78 21.16
CA LYS A 407 -33.70 9.89 22.56
C LYS A 407 -33.60 8.61 23.42
N PRO A 408 -32.40 8.28 23.96
CA PRO A 408 -32.28 7.18 24.92
C PRO A 408 -32.76 7.62 26.32
N LYS A 409 -33.78 6.93 26.84
CA LYS A 409 -34.08 6.89 28.27
C LYS A 409 -33.07 5.95 28.94
N LEU A 410 -32.48 6.42 30.03
CA LEU A 410 -31.55 5.68 30.87
C LEU A 410 -32.36 4.77 31.81
N ASP A 411 -32.61 3.52 31.40
CA ASP A 411 -33.17 2.49 32.29
C ASP A 411 -32.08 1.47 32.68
N ILE A 412 -31.92 1.29 33.98
CA ILE A 412 -30.96 0.41 34.65
C ILE A 412 -31.34 -1.06 34.37
N PRO A 413 -30.44 -1.94 33.86
CA PRO A 413 -30.79 -3.33 33.65
C PRO A 413 -30.54 -4.17 34.92
N LEU A 414 -31.62 -4.77 35.42
CA LEU A 414 -31.57 -5.88 36.37
C LEU A 414 -31.03 -7.14 35.67
N LYS A 415 -30.12 -7.83 36.36
CA LYS A 415 -29.40 -9.06 35.96
C LYS A 415 -30.29 -10.13 35.28
N GLY A 416 -29.95 -10.45 34.04
CA GLY A 416 -30.22 -11.72 33.37
C GLY A 416 -28.96 -12.18 32.63
N MET A 417 -28.14 -13.01 33.27
CA MET A 417 -26.82 -13.45 32.79
C MET A 417 -26.97 -14.52 31.71
N GLY A 418 -26.42 -14.32 30.51
CA GLY A 418 -26.12 -15.46 29.62
C GLY A 418 -26.00 -15.26 28.10
N ARG A 419 -26.33 -14.10 27.50
CA ARG A 419 -26.28 -13.97 26.02
C ARG A 419 -25.58 -12.74 25.44
N THR A 420 -25.25 -11.72 26.23
CA THR A 420 -24.66 -10.46 25.73
C THR A 420 -23.14 -10.45 25.58
N VAL A 421 -22.41 -11.37 26.23
CA VAL A 421 -20.92 -11.35 26.26
C VAL A 421 -20.27 -11.77 24.93
N LYS A 422 -20.99 -12.47 24.03
CA LYS A 422 -20.43 -12.92 22.75
C LYS A 422 -20.36 -11.80 21.70
N THR A 423 -21.27 -10.84 21.73
CA THR A 423 -21.35 -9.79 20.69
C THR A 423 -20.31 -8.68 20.91
N GLU A 424 -20.05 -8.29 22.16
CA GLU A 424 -19.06 -7.24 22.48
C GLU A 424 -17.61 -7.69 22.24
N ARG A 425 -17.27 -8.97 22.50
CA ARG A 425 -15.93 -9.51 22.20
C ARG A 425 -15.60 -9.53 20.70
N ASN A 426 -16.60 -9.64 19.83
CA ASN A 426 -16.36 -9.81 18.40
C ASN A 426 -16.23 -8.45 17.68
N VAL A 427 -16.95 -7.42 18.14
CA VAL A 427 -16.74 -6.04 17.69
C VAL A 427 -15.37 -5.54 18.16
N SER A 428 -14.95 -5.87 19.39
CA SER A 428 -13.60 -5.52 19.86
C SER A 428 -12.50 -6.27 19.12
N GLN A 429 -12.70 -7.54 18.74
CA GLN A 429 -11.69 -8.31 18.02
C GLN A 429 -11.54 -7.87 16.55
N LYS A 430 -12.64 -7.53 15.86
CA LYS A 430 -12.59 -6.95 14.51
C LYS A 430 -11.94 -5.57 14.53
N ARG A 431 -12.28 -4.74 15.52
CA ARG A 431 -11.67 -3.43 15.72
C ARG A 431 -10.18 -3.54 16.06
N ASN A 432 -9.78 -4.50 16.91
CA ASN A 432 -8.38 -4.77 17.21
C ASN A 432 -7.60 -5.23 15.97
N GLN A 433 -8.21 -6.02 15.06
CA GLN A 433 -7.56 -6.39 13.79
C GLN A 433 -7.43 -5.20 12.85
N GLU A 434 -8.42 -4.30 12.79
CA GLU A 434 -8.35 -3.07 12.01
C GLU A 434 -7.36 -2.06 12.60
N GLU A 435 -7.22 -1.99 13.93
CA GLU A 435 -6.22 -1.18 14.64
C GLU A 435 -4.80 -1.75 14.44
N GLU A 436 -4.60 -3.07 14.56
CA GLU A 436 -3.30 -3.71 14.23
C GLU A 436 -2.94 -3.53 12.75
N LEU A 437 -3.94 -3.53 11.87
CA LEU A 437 -3.79 -3.21 10.44
C LEU A 437 -3.30 -1.77 10.25
N HIS A 438 -3.92 -0.84 10.97
CA HIS A 438 -3.56 0.58 10.95
C HIS A 438 -2.17 0.84 11.50
N ASP A 439 -1.77 0.19 12.60
CA ASP A 439 -0.45 0.33 13.21
C ASP A 439 0.65 -0.23 12.31
N ARG A 440 0.43 -1.39 11.69
CA ARG A 440 1.36 -1.92 10.65
C ARG A 440 1.44 -1.01 9.44
N MET A 441 0.31 -0.46 8.99
CA MET A 441 0.30 0.49 7.89
C MET A 441 1.13 1.72 8.24
N MET A 442 1.01 2.25 9.46
CA MET A 442 1.76 3.42 9.90
C MET A 442 3.27 3.11 10.01
N ASN A 443 3.63 1.95 10.55
CA ASN A 443 5.04 1.51 10.59
C ASN A 443 5.66 1.35 9.18
N ILE A 444 4.89 0.90 8.19
CA ILE A 444 5.35 0.83 6.79
C ILE A 444 5.52 2.24 6.21
N ILE A 445 4.60 3.16 6.50
CA ILE A 445 4.69 4.56 6.07
C ILE A 445 5.93 5.23 6.68
N ASP A 446 6.19 5.02 7.97
CA ASP A 446 7.37 5.54 8.67
C ASP A 446 8.67 4.88 8.16
N GLY A 447 8.62 3.59 7.81
CA GLY A 447 9.71 2.90 7.12
C GLY A 447 10.01 3.49 5.74
N LEU A 448 8.98 3.80 4.95
CA LEU A 448 9.11 4.42 3.62
C LEU A 448 9.57 5.88 3.70
N SER A 449 9.18 6.63 4.74
CA SER A 449 9.60 8.02 4.93
C SER A 449 11.06 8.13 5.43
N SER A 450 11.57 7.11 6.12
CA SER A 450 12.96 7.02 6.56
C SER A 450 13.93 6.54 5.47
N ALA A 451 13.41 5.92 4.39
CA ALA A 451 14.18 5.54 3.21
C ALA A 451 14.56 6.80 2.40
N LYS A 452 15.69 7.42 2.75
CA LYS A 452 16.22 8.61 2.04
C LYS A 452 16.56 8.25 0.58
N PRO A 453 15.89 8.87 -0.43
CA PRO A 453 16.14 8.60 -1.85
C PRO A 453 17.56 8.95 -2.32
N TRP A 454 18.27 9.79 -1.57
CA TRP A 454 19.56 10.36 -1.99
C TRP A 454 20.78 9.58 -1.50
N PHE A 455 20.62 8.69 -0.52
CA PHE A 455 21.74 7.96 0.10
C PHE A 455 21.54 6.44 0.16
N GLY A 456 20.37 5.94 -0.23
CA GLY A 456 20.16 4.50 -0.45
C GLY A 456 20.55 4.12 -1.88
N LYS A 457 21.15 2.94 -2.06
CA LYS A 457 21.17 2.24 -3.36
C LYS A 457 19.72 1.91 -3.75
N THR A 458 18.99 2.86 -4.29
CA THR A 458 17.74 2.58 -5.00
C THR A 458 18.09 2.61 -6.47
N ASP A 459 18.19 1.43 -7.08
CA ASP A 459 18.44 1.21 -8.51
C ASP A 459 17.31 1.76 -9.41
N ASP A 460 16.44 2.63 -8.89
CA ASP A 460 15.20 3.08 -9.52
C ASP A 460 15.35 4.42 -10.24
N PHE A 461 16.36 5.25 -9.91
CA PHE A 461 16.54 6.60 -10.48
C PHE A 461 17.98 6.92 -10.92
N TYR A 462 18.14 7.63 -12.04
CA TYR A 462 19.41 8.25 -12.43
C TYR A 462 19.71 9.47 -11.55
N GLY A 463 20.83 9.46 -10.82
CA GLY A 463 21.12 10.40 -9.73
C GLY A 463 21.09 11.91 -10.08
N PHE A 464 21.40 12.31 -11.31
CA PHE A 464 21.38 13.72 -11.72
C PHE A 464 20.10 14.13 -12.49
N LEU A 465 19.55 13.22 -13.30
CA LEU A 465 18.42 13.51 -14.19
C LEU A 465 17.05 13.13 -13.61
N LEU A 466 17.00 12.47 -12.44
CA LEU A 466 15.76 11.99 -11.82
C LEU A 466 14.90 11.08 -12.73
N PHE A 467 15.48 10.52 -13.80
CA PHE A 467 14.81 9.57 -14.67
C PHE A 467 14.69 8.22 -14.01
N PHE A 468 13.57 7.54 -14.26
CA PHE A 468 13.46 6.14 -13.88
C PHE A 468 14.48 5.30 -14.66
N THR A 469 15.16 4.38 -13.98
CA THR A 469 16.11 3.44 -14.62
C THR A 469 15.41 2.45 -15.56
N ALA A 470 14.14 2.16 -15.29
CA ALA A 470 13.29 1.35 -16.16
C ALA A 470 12.59 2.21 -17.23
N ASP A 471 12.99 2.05 -18.50
CA ASP A 471 12.46 2.80 -19.65
C ASP A 471 10.93 2.71 -19.81
N GLY A 472 10.33 1.59 -19.41
CA GLY A 472 8.87 1.39 -19.46
C GLY A 472 8.11 2.31 -18.50
N LEU A 473 8.60 2.50 -17.27
CA LEU A 473 7.98 3.35 -16.25
C LEU A 473 8.14 4.82 -16.59
N GLU A 474 9.31 5.22 -17.12
CA GLU A 474 9.55 6.58 -17.60
C GLU A 474 8.58 6.95 -18.74
N LYS A 475 8.36 6.03 -19.68
CA LYS A 475 7.43 6.23 -20.79
C LYS A 475 5.99 6.41 -20.28
N GLU A 476 5.55 5.56 -19.35
CA GLU A 476 4.22 5.66 -18.74
C GLU A 476 4.03 6.98 -17.99
N TYR A 477 5.02 7.36 -17.17
CA TYR A 477 5.05 8.64 -16.44
C TYR A 477 4.93 9.84 -17.37
N ARG A 478 5.67 9.87 -18.48
CA ARG A 478 5.62 10.98 -19.46
C ARG A 478 4.28 11.06 -20.19
N THR A 479 3.63 9.92 -20.42
CA THR A 479 2.30 9.84 -21.06
C THR A 479 1.14 10.08 -20.09
N PHE A 480 1.42 10.28 -18.80
CA PHE A 480 0.38 10.49 -17.80
C PHE A 480 -0.45 11.75 -18.09
N ARG A 481 -1.78 11.60 -17.98
CA ARG A 481 -2.77 12.66 -18.25
C ARG A 481 -2.69 13.75 -17.18
N ILE A 482 -2.69 15.02 -17.60
CA ILE A 482 -2.68 16.17 -16.69
C ILE A 482 -4.01 16.91 -16.82
N PRO A 483 -5.04 16.58 -16.02
CA PRO A 483 -6.38 17.15 -16.17
C PRO A 483 -6.46 18.65 -15.84
N CYS A 484 -5.55 19.17 -15.02
CA CYS A 484 -5.54 20.59 -14.62
C CYS A 484 -4.74 21.49 -15.56
N ILE A 485 -4.31 21.01 -16.73
CA ILE A 485 -3.35 21.75 -17.57
C ILE A 485 -3.89 23.11 -18.03
N ARG A 486 -5.20 23.16 -18.27
CA ARG A 486 -5.94 24.35 -18.69
C ARG A 486 -5.77 25.54 -17.73
N ASN A 487 -5.63 25.26 -16.43
CA ASN A 487 -5.46 26.31 -15.43
C ASN A 487 -4.07 26.97 -15.51
N TYR A 488 -3.04 26.27 -16.02
CA TYR A 488 -1.71 26.85 -16.23
C TYR A 488 -1.74 27.91 -17.32
N PHE A 489 -2.44 27.63 -18.43
CA PHE A 489 -2.60 28.58 -19.53
C PHE A 489 -3.41 29.80 -19.11
N LEU A 490 -4.45 29.63 -18.29
CA LEU A 490 -5.21 30.75 -17.73
C LEU A 490 -4.32 31.66 -16.87
N CYS A 491 -3.49 31.08 -15.99
CA CYS A 491 -2.62 31.88 -15.14
C CYS A 491 -1.49 32.57 -15.92
N ALA A 492 -0.88 31.88 -16.89
CA ALA A 492 0.10 32.46 -17.81
C ALA A 492 -0.46 33.69 -18.56
N SER A 493 -1.75 33.65 -18.91
CA SER A 493 -2.44 34.77 -19.57
C SER A 493 -2.70 35.95 -18.63
N LEU A 494 -2.97 35.70 -17.34
CA LEU A 494 -3.10 36.76 -16.33
C LEU A 494 -1.76 37.46 -16.07
N ILE A 495 -0.64 36.72 -16.11
CA ILE A 495 0.70 37.30 -15.99
C ILE A 495 1.05 38.13 -17.22
N PHE A 496 0.70 37.66 -18.41
CA PHE A 496 0.82 38.44 -19.64
C PHE A 496 0.10 39.78 -19.55
N LEU A 497 -1.15 39.77 -19.08
CA LEU A 497 -1.93 40.99 -18.86
C LEU A 497 -1.24 41.93 -17.86
N GLY A 498 -0.65 41.38 -16.80
CA GLY A 498 0.16 42.14 -15.84
C GLY A 498 1.38 42.81 -16.49
N ILE A 499 2.16 42.07 -17.27
CA ILE A 499 3.31 42.58 -18.02
C ILE A 499 2.88 43.70 -18.98
N PHE A 500 1.76 43.50 -19.69
CA PHE A 500 1.19 44.50 -20.59
C PHE A 500 0.77 45.78 -19.85
N LEU A 501 0.08 45.66 -18.70
CA LEU A 501 -0.31 46.80 -17.88
C LEU A 501 0.90 47.58 -17.35
N ILE A 502 1.93 46.88 -16.85
CA ILE A 502 3.17 47.51 -16.37
C ILE A 502 3.84 48.30 -17.50
N GLN A 503 3.93 47.72 -18.70
CA GLN A 503 4.56 48.38 -19.84
C GLN A 503 3.72 49.55 -20.36
N ILE A 504 2.39 49.49 -20.38
CA ILE A 504 1.55 50.64 -20.76
C ILE A 504 1.63 51.81 -19.76
N LEU A 505 1.74 51.50 -18.46
CA LEU A 505 1.75 52.52 -17.41
C LEU A 505 3.07 53.30 -17.35
N VAL A 506 4.20 52.65 -17.60
CA VAL A 506 5.53 53.24 -17.40
C VAL A 506 6.22 53.62 -18.72
N MET A 507 5.90 52.96 -19.85
CA MET A 507 6.63 53.16 -21.11
C MET A 507 6.01 54.24 -22.01
N PRO A 508 6.83 54.93 -22.82
CA PRO A 508 6.33 55.77 -23.91
C PRO A 508 5.55 54.93 -24.93
N ARG A 509 4.39 55.42 -25.33
CA ARG A 509 3.47 54.72 -26.26
C ARG A 509 4.04 54.69 -27.67
N ASN A 510 4.81 53.66 -27.99
CA ASN A 510 5.39 53.43 -29.31
C ASN A 510 4.55 52.42 -30.11
N ALA A 511 4.31 52.71 -31.39
CA ALA A 511 3.55 51.82 -32.29
C ALA A 511 4.17 50.42 -32.39
N ASN A 512 5.50 50.34 -32.43
CA ASN A 512 6.23 49.06 -32.52
C ASN A 512 6.01 48.16 -31.30
N LEU A 513 5.92 48.74 -30.09
CA LEU A 513 5.64 48.01 -28.85
C LEU A 513 4.21 47.46 -28.86
N GLY A 514 3.24 48.27 -29.31
CA GLY A 514 1.84 47.86 -29.46
C GLY A 514 1.66 46.69 -30.45
N ILE A 515 2.39 46.70 -31.57
CA ILE A 515 2.37 45.62 -32.56
C ILE A 515 2.91 44.31 -31.95
N SER A 516 4.05 44.36 -31.26
CA SER A 516 4.65 43.20 -30.57
C SER A 516 3.66 42.56 -29.58
N PHE A 517 3.03 43.37 -28.73
CA PHE A 517 2.01 42.90 -27.80
C PHE A 517 0.75 42.36 -28.48
N GLY A 518 0.29 43.00 -29.55
CA GLY A 518 -0.88 42.57 -30.30
C GLY A 518 -0.71 41.16 -30.87
N VAL A 519 0.45 40.89 -31.49
CA VAL A 519 0.77 39.57 -32.07
C VAL A 519 0.74 38.47 -31.00
N VAL A 520 1.37 38.71 -29.85
CA VAL A 520 1.39 37.69 -28.79
C VAL A 520 0.06 37.58 -28.04
N SER A 521 -0.69 38.67 -27.90
CA SER A 521 -2.06 38.63 -27.38
C SER A 521 -2.94 37.71 -28.20
N ILE A 522 -2.89 37.82 -29.54
CA ILE A 522 -3.65 36.95 -30.45
C ILE A 522 -3.23 35.48 -30.25
N LEU A 523 -1.93 35.23 -30.14
CA LEU A 523 -1.40 33.89 -29.91
C LEU A 523 -1.85 33.29 -28.58
N ILE A 524 -1.78 34.03 -27.47
CA ILE A 524 -2.22 33.56 -26.14
C ILE A 524 -3.73 33.35 -26.11
N ILE A 525 -4.52 34.27 -26.68
CA ILE A 525 -5.98 34.13 -26.79
C ILE A 525 -6.34 32.89 -27.62
N TRP A 526 -5.63 32.64 -28.72
CA TRP A 526 -5.83 31.43 -29.52
C TRP A 526 -5.56 30.15 -28.72
N VAL A 527 -4.47 30.11 -27.94
CA VAL A 527 -4.18 28.97 -27.05
C VAL A 527 -5.25 28.80 -25.97
N LEU A 528 -5.76 29.89 -25.38
CA LEU A 528 -6.85 29.82 -24.41
C LEU A 528 -8.15 29.30 -25.04
N LEU A 529 -8.50 29.78 -26.22
CA LEU A 529 -9.68 29.32 -26.95
C LEU A 529 -9.59 27.84 -27.30
N LEU A 530 -8.41 27.35 -27.69
CA LEU A 530 -8.19 25.92 -27.89
C LEU A 530 -8.35 25.11 -26.60
N CYS A 531 -7.84 25.62 -25.47
CA CYS A 531 -7.92 24.93 -24.18
C CYS A 531 -9.34 24.92 -23.56
N TYR A 532 -10.17 25.91 -23.87
CA TYR A 532 -11.54 26.06 -23.36
C TYR A 532 -12.62 25.86 -24.44
N ALA A 533 -12.24 25.26 -25.58
CA ALA A 533 -13.14 25.07 -26.71
C ALA A 533 -14.39 24.26 -26.32
N ASP A 534 -14.26 23.32 -25.39
CA ASP A 534 -15.37 22.53 -24.81
C ASP A 534 -16.47 23.43 -24.21
N LYS A 535 -16.08 24.48 -23.48
CA LYS A 535 -17.01 25.43 -22.87
C LYS A 535 -17.54 26.44 -23.90
N CYS A 536 -16.71 26.88 -24.83
CA CYS A 536 -17.13 27.77 -25.92
C CYS A 536 -18.16 27.10 -26.84
N VAL A 537 -18.00 25.80 -27.11
CA VAL A 537 -18.91 25.00 -27.92
C VAL A 537 -20.26 24.79 -27.23
N ARG A 538 -20.31 24.66 -25.89
CA ARG A 538 -21.60 24.66 -25.17
C ARG A 538 -22.39 25.96 -25.33
N PHE A 539 -21.71 27.06 -25.66
CA PHE A 539 -22.34 28.36 -25.92
C PHE A 539 -22.84 28.48 -27.38
N PHE A 540 -22.20 27.79 -28.32
CA PHE A 540 -22.57 27.75 -29.74
C PHE A 540 -23.17 26.39 -30.11
N ASN A 541 -24.49 26.26 -30.01
CA ASN A 541 -25.38 25.17 -30.48
C ASN A 541 -24.74 23.80 -30.84
N GLU A 542 -25.14 22.73 -30.13
CA GLU A 542 -24.54 21.37 -30.15
C GLU A 542 -24.52 20.62 -31.51
N SER A 543 -25.10 21.15 -32.59
CA SER A 543 -25.42 20.38 -33.79
C SER A 543 -24.35 20.33 -34.89
N ALA A 544 -23.19 20.99 -34.75
CA ALA A 544 -22.16 21.04 -35.80
C ALA A 544 -21.09 19.93 -35.68
N PRO A 545 -20.63 19.31 -36.79
CA PRO A 545 -19.51 18.35 -36.78
C PRO A 545 -18.20 18.96 -36.23
N PHE A 546 -18.06 20.29 -36.33
CA PHE A 546 -16.96 21.07 -35.79
C PHE A 546 -16.89 21.06 -34.24
N SER A 547 -18.04 20.95 -33.56
CA SER A 547 -18.12 20.86 -32.08
C SER A 547 -17.45 19.58 -31.56
N ARG A 548 -17.71 18.44 -32.22
CA ARG A 548 -17.09 17.15 -31.87
C ARG A 548 -15.58 17.15 -32.11
N PHE A 549 -15.14 17.79 -33.19
CA PHE A 549 -13.72 17.96 -33.49
C PHE A 549 -13.02 18.81 -32.42
N LEU A 550 -13.61 19.92 -32.00
CA LEU A 550 -13.06 20.78 -30.93
C LEU A 550 -12.99 20.07 -29.58
N CYS A 551 -14.02 19.34 -29.18
CA CYS A 551 -14.00 18.53 -27.95
C CYS A 551 -12.91 17.43 -28.01
N SER A 552 -12.75 16.78 -29.16
CA SER A 552 -11.68 15.78 -29.36
C SER A 552 -10.28 16.41 -29.31
N LEU A 553 -10.11 17.63 -29.84
CA LEU A 553 -8.84 18.36 -29.72
C LEU A 553 -8.49 18.70 -28.27
N VAL A 554 -9.46 19.15 -27.46
CA VAL A 554 -9.25 19.43 -26.03
C VAL A 554 -8.80 18.16 -25.29
N GLU A 555 -9.46 17.03 -25.54
CA GLU A 555 -9.07 15.74 -24.97
C GLU A 555 -7.69 15.30 -25.46
N MET A 556 -7.35 15.59 -26.73
CA MET A 556 -6.03 15.31 -27.31
C MET A 556 -4.92 16.17 -26.66
N ILE A 557 -5.20 17.41 -26.26
CA ILE A 557 -4.26 18.28 -25.53
C ILE A 557 -3.96 17.71 -24.12
N GLU A 558 -4.96 17.14 -23.45
CA GLU A 558 -4.78 16.56 -22.10
C GLU A 558 -4.09 15.19 -22.11
N THR A 559 -4.32 14.40 -23.16
CA THR A 559 -3.88 13.00 -23.25
C THR A 559 -2.61 12.80 -24.06
N ARG A 560 -2.36 13.60 -25.12
CA ARG A 560 -1.21 13.41 -26.00
C ARG A 560 -0.08 14.41 -25.70
N PRO A 561 1.10 13.93 -25.25
CA PRO A 561 2.23 14.81 -24.96
C PRO A 561 2.76 15.54 -26.21
N SER A 562 2.63 14.94 -27.41
CA SER A 562 3.10 15.52 -28.68
C SER A 562 2.41 16.83 -29.06
N LEU A 563 1.16 17.05 -28.61
CA LEU A 563 0.42 18.30 -28.82
C LEU A 563 0.59 19.25 -27.62
N ARG A 564 0.64 18.70 -26.41
CA ARG A 564 0.80 19.43 -25.16
C ARG A 564 2.11 20.22 -25.06
N VAL A 565 3.23 19.54 -25.28
CA VAL A 565 4.57 20.10 -25.13
C VAL A 565 4.82 21.31 -26.04
N PRO A 566 4.52 21.27 -27.36
CA PRO A 566 4.71 22.44 -28.21
C PRO A 566 3.77 23.59 -27.85
N LEU A 567 2.55 23.32 -27.40
CA LEU A 567 1.62 24.37 -26.96
C LEU A 567 2.16 25.12 -25.73
N VAL A 568 2.67 24.38 -24.74
CA VAL A 568 3.33 24.98 -23.56
C VAL A 568 4.58 25.74 -23.97
N ALA A 569 5.44 25.16 -24.82
CA ALA A 569 6.66 25.81 -25.30
C ALA A 569 6.35 27.12 -26.06
N LEU A 570 5.29 27.14 -26.87
CA LEU A 570 4.82 28.31 -27.61
C LEU A 570 4.31 29.41 -26.68
N THR A 571 3.56 29.07 -25.63
CA THR A 571 3.10 30.06 -24.63
C THR A 571 4.21 30.60 -23.74
N LEU A 572 5.11 29.75 -23.26
CA LEU A 572 6.24 30.19 -22.43
C LEU A 572 7.28 30.95 -23.24
N GLY A 573 7.57 30.46 -24.44
CA GLY A 573 8.46 31.13 -25.39
C GLY A 573 7.94 32.50 -25.75
N SER A 574 6.65 32.65 -26.06
CA SER A 574 6.07 33.96 -26.41
C SER A 574 6.12 34.95 -25.24
N LEU A 575 5.80 34.52 -24.02
CA LEU A 575 5.93 35.35 -22.81
C LEU A 575 7.36 35.86 -22.59
N LEU A 576 8.35 34.97 -22.74
CA LEU A 576 9.76 35.35 -22.57
C LEU A 576 10.25 36.24 -23.71
N ILE A 577 9.84 35.96 -24.94
CA ILE A 577 10.19 36.78 -26.12
C ILE A 577 9.68 38.20 -25.94
N ILE A 578 8.44 38.41 -25.46
CA ILE A 578 7.94 39.77 -25.18
C ILE A 578 8.80 40.48 -24.15
N SER A 579 9.10 39.81 -23.03
CA SER A 579 9.89 40.41 -21.96
C SER A 579 11.31 40.79 -22.43
N ILE A 580 11.88 40.01 -23.36
CA ILE A 580 13.25 40.16 -23.85
C ILE A 580 13.36 41.12 -25.06
N VAL A 581 12.48 41.00 -26.05
CA VAL A 581 12.54 41.75 -27.33
C VAL A 581 12.08 43.20 -27.17
N ASN A 582 11.21 43.49 -26.20
CA ASN A 582 10.75 44.85 -25.97
C ASN A 582 11.83 45.75 -25.33
N LEU A 583 12.95 45.18 -24.85
CA LEU A 583 14.08 45.91 -24.26
C LEU A 583 14.94 46.66 -25.31
N PRO A 584 15.38 46.03 -26.42
CA PRO A 584 16.17 46.71 -27.47
C PRO A 584 15.35 47.53 -28.49
N LEU A 585 14.03 47.35 -28.57
CA LEU A 585 13.17 48.02 -29.56
C LEU A 585 12.88 49.50 -29.21
N ASP A 586 13.23 49.93 -28.00
CA ASP A 586 13.13 51.32 -27.57
C ASP A 586 14.37 52.12 -28.00
N GLN A 587 14.24 52.88 -29.09
CA GLN A 587 15.31 53.73 -29.64
C GLN A 587 15.73 54.87 -28.69
N THR A 588 14.99 55.12 -27.61
CA THR A 588 15.35 56.15 -26.62
C THR A 588 16.56 55.76 -25.76
N LEU A 589 16.94 54.47 -25.73
CA LEU A 589 18.07 53.95 -24.95
C LEU A 589 19.45 54.41 -25.45
N GLN A 590 19.57 54.76 -26.75
CA GLN A 590 20.83 55.27 -27.33
C GLN A 590 21.08 56.76 -27.05
N THR A 591 20.05 57.51 -26.64
CA THR A 591 20.12 58.98 -26.46
C THR A 591 20.40 59.46 -25.03
N CYS A 592 20.49 58.56 -24.04
CA CYS A 592 20.73 58.92 -22.63
C CYS A 592 22.13 59.49 -22.31
N ASN A 593 23.00 59.65 -23.32
CA ASN A 593 24.31 60.30 -23.17
C ASN A 593 24.27 61.84 -23.23
N ALA A 594 23.11 62.46 -23.51
CA ALA A 594 22.99 63.92 -23.59
C ALA A 594 22.37 64.50 -22.31
N SER A 595 23.14 65.31 -21.58
CA SER A 595 22.76 66.00 -20.35
C SER A 595 21.65 67.04 -20.59
N SER A 596 20.39 66.63 -20.45
CA SER A 596 19.26 67.57 -20.27
C SER A 596 18.24 67.00 -19.29
N LEU A 597 17.57 67.86 -18.52
CA LEU A 597 16.59 67.52 -17.47
C LEU A 597 15.37 66.71 -17.99
N ALA A 598 15.10 66.75 -19.29
CA ALA A 598 14.06 65.94 -19.96
C ALA A 598 14.51 64.49 -20.28
N THR A 599 15.79 64.18 -20.08
CA THR A 599 16.42 62.87 -20.34
C THR A 599 16.46 61.98 -19.08
N GLU A 600 16.36 62.56 -17.88
CA GLU A 600 16.29 61.81 -16.62
C GLU A 600 14.99 61.01 -16.46
N SER A 601 13.84 61.54 -16.88
CA SER A 601 12.55 60.84 -16.79
C SER A 601 12.43 59.62 -17.72
N LYS A 602 13.14 59.62 -18.85
CA LYS A 602 13.14 58.50 -19.81
C LYS A 602 14.05 57.35 -19.39
N CYS A 603 15.07 57.59 -18.56
CA CYS A 603 16.01 56.57 -18.07
C CYS A 603 15.46 55.76 -16.86
N GLN A 604 14.38 56.21 -16.21
CA GLN A 604 13.71 55.54 -15.08
C GLN A 604 12.89 54.30 -15.49
N SER A 605 12.76 54.03 -16.79
CA SER A 605 11.98 52.93 -17.38
C SER A 605 12.69 51.56 -17.34
N ILE A 606 14.02 51.56 -17.23
CA ILE A 606 14.89 50.38 -17.36
C ILE A 606 14.67 49.33 -16.25
N PRO A 607 14.53 49.69 -14.96
CA PRO A 607 14.28 48.72 -13.89
C PRO A 607 12.96 47.94 -14.07
N TYR A 608 11.93 48.59 -14.63
CA TYR A 608 10.63 47.95 -14.88
C TYR A 608 10.68 46.91 -16.01
N TYR A 609 11.60 47.04 -16.97
CA TYR A 609 11.88 45.98 -17.94
C TYR A 609 12.49 44.74 -17.29
N ILE A 610 13.41 44.95 -16.33
CA ILE A 610 14.01 43.86 -15.56
C ILE A 610 12.91 43.14 -14.75
N TYR A 611 11.96 43.87 -14.18
CA TYR A 611 10.83 43.27 -13.44
C TYR A 611 9.89 42.49 -14.36
N CYS A 612 9.62 42.96 -15.58
CA CYS A 612 8.87 42.20 -16.59
C CYS A 612 9.61 40.91 -17.02
N CYS A 613 10.94 40.94 -17.09
CA CYS A 613 11.76 39.75 -17.35
C CYS A 613 11.70 38.76 -16.20
N ILE A 614 11.84 39.23 -14.95
CA ILE A 614 11.74 38.40 -13.75
C ILE A 614 10.36 37.75 -13.68
N LEU A 615 9.28 38.50 -13.91
CA LEU A 615 7.91 37.96 -13.95
C LEU A 615 7.74 36.88 -15.04
N GLY A 616 8.33 37.08 -16.23
CA GLY A 616 8.34 36.09 -17.32
C GLY A 616 9.12 34.81 -16.97
N LEU A 617 10.27 34.94 -16.30
CA LEU A 617 11.05 33.79 -15.82
C LEU A 617 10.33 33.03 -14.70
N ILE A 618 9.70 33.75 -13.76
CA ILE A 618 8.88 33.14 -12.71
C ILE A 618 7.65 32.46 -13.34
N ALA A 619 7.09 32.97 -14.44
CA ALA A 619 6.00 32.31 -15.17
C ALA A 619 6.35 30.90 -15.68
N CYS A 620 7.63 30.64 -15.95
CA CYS A 620 8.10 29.29 -16.30
C CYS A 620 7.96 28.30 -15.14
N SER A 621 8.04 28.77 -13.89
CA SER A 621 7.88 27.94 -12.68
C SER A 621 6.45 27.46 -12.45
N MET A 622 5.45 28.06 -13.14
CA MET A 622 4.04 27.67 -13.00
C MET A 622 3.74 26.27 -13.51
N PHE A 623 4.40 25.86 -14.58
CA PHE A 623 4.11 24.60 -15.27
C PHE A 623 4.74 23.42 -14.55
N LEU A 624 4.38 23.18 -13.29
CA LEU A 624 5.04 22.24 -12.37
C LEU A 624 5.25 20.84 -12.96
N ARG A 625 4.27 20.33 -13.69
CA ARG A 625 4.26 18.98 -14.29
C ARG A 625 4.83 18.87 -15.72
N LEU A 626 5.44 19.94 -16.25
CA LEU A 626 6.16 19.91 -17.54
C LEU A 626 7.56 19.30 -17.36
N CYS A 627 8.06 18.60 -18.39
CA CYS A 627 9.41 18.03 -18.44
C CYS A 627 10.46 19.04 -17.98
N PHE A 628 11.26 18.66 -16.99
CA PHE A 628 12.27 19.56 -16.41
C PHE A 628 13.30 20.00 -17.47
N GLU A 629 13.64 19.11 -18.42
CA GLU A 629 14.56 19.39 -19.53
C GLU A 629 14.16 20.62 -20.34
N LEU A 630 12.88 20.69 -20.75
CA LEU A 630 12.37 21.80 -21.53
C LEU A 630 12.41 23.11 -20.73
N LYS A 631 12.11 23.05 -19.43
CA LYS A 631 12.16 24.23 -18.55
C LYS A 631 13.59 24.73 -18.39
N ILE A 632 14.54 23.84 -18.13
CA ILE A 632 15.95 24.21 -17.95
C ILE A 632 16.47 24.81 -19.26
N LEU A 633 16.20 24.18 -20.40
CA LEU A 633 16.60 24.70 -21.72
C LEU A 633 16.01 26.08 -21.99
N LEU A 634 14.71 26.27 -21.76
CA LEU A 634 14.02 27.53 -22.03
C LEU A 634 14.45 28.64 -21.05
N LEU A 635 14.67 28.31 -19.78
CA LEU A 635 15.15 29.26 -18.77
C LEU A 635 16.61 29.66 -19.03
N THR A 636 17.47 28.72 -19.39
CA THR A 636 18.89 28.99 -19.71
C THR A 636 19.03 29.79 -21.00
N ALA A 637 18.25 29.49 -22.05
CA ALA A 637 18.20 30.27 -23.28
C ALA A 637 17.71 31.71 -23.01
N ALA A 638 16.65 31.88 -22.21
CA ALA A 638 16.14 33.20 -21.86
C ALA A 638 17.10 34.01 -21.00
N PHE A 639 17.74 33.37 -20.02
CA PHE A 639 18.74 34.01 -19.17
C PHE A 639 19.98 34.41 -19.96
N THR A 640 20.49 33.56 -20.85
CA THR A 640 21.64 33.91 -21.71
C THR A 640 21.29 35.05 -22.67
N ALA A 641 20.13 35.00 -23.34
CA ALA A 641 19.66 36.09 -24.20
C ALA A 641 19.53 37.42 -23.42
N TYR A 642 18.97 37.38 -22.22
CA TYR A 642 18.86 38.55 -21.33
C TYR A 642 20.23 39.14 -20.99
N ASN A 643 21.20 38.31 -20.59
CA ASN A 643 22.57 38.77 -20.29
C ASN A 643 23.26 39.36 -21.52
N VAL A 644 23.12 38.73 -22.69
CA VAL A 644 23.70 39.24 -23.95
C VAL A 644 23.11 40.59 -24.32
N ILE A 645 21.79 40.75 -24.20
CA ILE A 645 21.13 42.02 -24.52
C ILE A 645 21.56 43.09 -23.55
N ILE A 646 21.57 42.83 -22.24
CA ILE A 646 22.05 43.80 -21.24
C ILE A 646 23.50 44.21 -21.50
N PHE A 647 24.37 43.24 -21.77
CA PHE A 647 25.78 43.52 -22.01
C PHE A 647 25.97 44.37 -23.28
N HIS A 648 25.15 44.13 -24.31
CA HIS A 648 25.21 44.90 -25.56
C HIS A 648 24.59 46.31 -25.41
N THR A 649 23.45 46.45 -24.74
CA THR A 649 22.73 47.72 -24.57
C THR A 649 23.38 48.63 -23.52
N HIS A 650 23.98 48.09 -22.46
CA HIS A 650 24.63 48.84 -21.37
C HIS A 650 26.16 48.81 -21.42
N SER A 651 26.76 48.43 -22.54
CA SER A 651 28.23 48.39 -22.72
C SER A 651 28.95 49.70 -22.37
N SER A 652 28.27 50.85 -22.48
CA SER A 652 28.78 52.17 -22.08
C SER A 652 28.90 52.36 -20.56
N ILE A 653 27.94 51.85 -19.77
CA ILE A 653 27.93 51.93 -18.31
C ILE A 653 29.00 51.03 -17.68
N PHE A 654 29.25 49.86 -18.28
CA PHE A 654 30.32 48.97 -17.84
C PHE A 654 31.71 49.45 -18.28
N ARG A 655 31.82 50.17 -19.41
CA ARG A 655 33.09 50.78 -19.84
C ARG A 655 33.51 51.99 -18.98
N SER A 656 32.58 52.77 -18.43
CA SER A 656 32.92 53.94 -17.61
C SER A 656 33.47 53.60 -16.21
N ASN A 657 33.31 52.36 -15.76
CA ASN A 657 33.79 51.89 -14.45
C ASN A 657 35.11 51.09 -14.53
N LEU A 658 35.73 50.98 -15.71
CA LEU A 658 37.09 50.46 -15.85
C LEU A 658 38.09 51.59 -15.57
N PRO A 659 39.06 51.43 -14.64
CA PRO A 659 40.02 52.48 -14.36
C PRO A 659 40.83 52.79 -15.62
N VAL A 660 40.77 54.05 -16.07
CA VAL A 660 41.63 54.58 -17.12
C VAL A 660 43.07 54.45 -16.64
N THR A 661 43.83 53.55 -17.24
CA THR A 661 45.28 53.50 -17.06
C THR A 661 45.87 54.75 -17.71
N SER A 662 46.30 55.69 -16.88
CA SER A 662 46.99 56.90 -17.29
C SER A 662 48.36 56.56 -17.86
N GLN A 663 48.49 56.51 -19.19
CA GLN A 663 49.80 56.65 -19.82
C GLN A 663 50.16 58.13 -19.91
N SER A 664 50.96 58.53 -18.92
CA SER A 664 51.77 59.73 -18.84
C SER A 664 52.52 60.02 -20.15
N THR A 665 52.18 61.13 -20.78
CA THR A 665 53.07 61.83 -21.72
C THR A 665 54.22 62.46 -20.96
N ARG A 666 55.47 62.17 -21.37
CA ARG A 666 56.61 63.11 -21.47
C ARG A 666 57.91 62.38 -21.84
N PRO A 667 58.91 63.10 -22.40
CA PRO A 667 58.87 64.46 -22.94
C PRO A 667 58.83 64.51 -24.46
#